data_AF-A0AAW2SDD7-F1
#
_entry.id   AF-A0AAW2SDD7-F1
#
_cell.length_a   1.000
_cell.length_b   1.000
_cell.length_c   1.000
_cell.angle_alpha   90.00
_cell.angle_beta   90.00
_cell.angle_gamma   90.00
#
_symmetry.space_group_name_H-M   'P 1'
#
loop_
_entity.id
_entity.type
_entity.pdbx_description
1 polymer ?
#
loop_
_entity_poly.entity_id
_entity_poly.type
_entity_poly.pdbx_seq_one_letter_code
_entity_poly.pdbx_strand_id
1 'polypeptide(L)'
;MRLHKVYHRFSLFHFPKPPLLLSSSPPFLSLNPSVRPPLQFISRSSSTSPAALRAKAMRFRNVVPVNAFENDGASNGAARSSSSTTDCEDSSSGNGYCLPPREIRDIVDAPPLPTLSFSPNRDKILFLKRRSLSPLAELARPEEKLAGFRIDGKCNSRSRMSYYTGIGIYQIMDDGTLGPEKELSGLPSGAKINFVTWSNDGRHLAFSVRTDEKDGSSGMLKVWVADIEAGKARPLFEAAEIFLNAVFDNFVWVNNSTLLVCTIPLSRGGPPEKPLVPSGPKIQSNEQKDIIQTRTYQDLLKDEYDEDLFDYYGTSQLLLVTLDGSVKPIGTPAMYTSLDPSPDEKELCDLPLAEDIPITHNSVRRGKRSIHWRADKPSTLVWVETQDGGDAKIEVSPRDIIYTEPAEPSENEQPVVLHKLDFRYGGISWCDDSLALVYESWYRTRRLRTWIISPGCESASPRILFDRSSEDVYSDPGSPMMRKTSIGTYVIAKIKKESDEGTYLLLNGSGATPQGNIPFLDLFDINTGNKERIWESDKEKYYETVVALMCDQDEGDIYVNQLRVLTSKESKTENTQYFLLSWPEKKATQITNFPHPYPQLSSLKKEMIRYQRRDGVQLTATLYLPPDYDPARDGPLPCLMWSYPGEFKSKDAAGQVRGSPNEFAGIGTTSPMLWLARRFAILSGPTIPIIGEGNEEANDRYVEQLVASAEAAVEEVIRRGVAHPDKIAVGGHSYGAFMTANLLAHAPHLFCCGIARSGAYNRTLTPFGFQNEDRTLWEAVDTYVEMSPFISANKIKKPILLIHGEEDNNPGTLTMQSDRFYNALKGHGALCRLVILPFESHGYAARESVMHVLWETDRWLQKYCVTANSSDAGEDPNEHEEVASSNISDGESKVGAAGGVAERPDHEIDQIHTMHSGIDESTPGTELWGVFVLERIVFGDPKAGSNLQTLSLQGVCRQVHLDAPNIFPIAYIIHSETKVRPTHVYEYHSHGWLRESTKWDDLNSRFIVSFFEGGFGVVPVKEDKATTGEEIPVVSAAFGKNSSLGLVVDRPRNRMILVIADVMGNKYSAVAAYDLTTWDQLFLTQLSGPEDEKAFADDVAVDPEGNSYITDTKANKIWKVGANGELLYTIKSPLFVPKEWYYNLVGLNGIVYHPNGYLLVVHTLSGNLFKVEIGKGDEVKVVKIIGSSLIFGDGLELLSHEACGCWKPFKTSGKL
;
A
#
# COMPACT_ATOMS: atom_id res chain seq x y z
N MET A 1 1.32 8.32 13.22
CA MET A 1 0.62 8.97 14.35
C MET A 1 0.22 7.88 15.35
N ARG A 2 -0.74 8.14 16.25
CA ARG A 2 -1.65 7.10 16.75
C ARG A 2 -3.08 7.58 16.54
N LEU A 3 -3.81 6.99 15.60
CA LEU A 3 -5.20 7.38 15.29
C LEU A 3 -6.17 6.20 15.33
N HIS A 4 -6.85 6.03 16.47
CA HIS A 4 -8.08 5.23 16.54
C HIS A 4 -9.26 6.02 15.95
N LYS A 5 -9.47 5.95 14.64
CA LYS A 5 -10.82 6.04 14.04
C LYS A 5 -11.38 4.60 14.08
N VAL A 6 -12.54 4.40 14.72
CA VAL A 6 -13.25 3.10 14.77
C VAL A 6 -14.61 3.29 14.11
N TYR A 7 -14.94 2.47 13.12
CA TYR A 7 -16.21 2.55 12.39
C TYR A 7 -17.16 1.44 12.85
N HIS A 8 -18.33 1.83 13.38
CA HIS A 8 -19.42 0.90 13.70
C HIS A 8 -20.76 1.50 13.26
N ARG A 9 -21.68 0.65 12.80
CA ARG A 9 -22.98 1.03 12.22
C ARG A 9 -24.07 0.09 12.73
N PHE A 10 -25.08 0.63 13.41
CA PHE A 10 -26.23 -0.16 13.89
C PHE A 10 -27.33 -0.31 12.83
N SER A 11 -28.15 -1.35 13.00
CA SER A 11 -29.33 -1.66 12.17
C SER A 11 -30.56 -1.92 13.06
N LEU A 12 -31.77 -1.75 12.53
CA LEU A 12 -33.03 -2.06 13.22
C LEU A 12 -33.94 -2.98 12.39
N PHE A 13 -34.74 -3.79 13.09
CA PHE A 13 -35.47 -4.94 12.55
C PHE A 13 -36.80 -4.59 11.86
N HIS A 14 -37.32 -5.55 11.08
CA HIS A 14 -38.74 -5.62 10.73
C HIS A 14 -39.27 -7.06 10.64
N PHE A 15 -40.40 -7.30 11.31
CA PHE A 15 -41.26 -8.49 11.28
C PHE A 15 -42.70 -8.00 11.64
N PRO A 16 -43.81 -8.69 11.30
CA PRO A 16 -43.93 -10.14 11.13
C PRO A 16 -44.66 -10.63 9.85
N LYS A 17 -44.74 -11.96 9.69
CA LYS A 17 -45.64 -12.67 8.76
C LYS A 17 -46.82 -13.33 9.51
N PRO A 18 -47.99 -13.45 8.87
CA PRO A 18 -48.95 -14.54 9.11
C PRO A 18 -49.12 -15.40 7.81
N PRO A 19 -49.95 -16.46 7.72
CA PRO A 19 -49.38 -17.80 7.60
C PRO A 19 -49.74 -18.55 6.30
N LEU A 20 -48.99 -19.62 6.01
CA LEU A 20 -49.34 -20.62 4.99
C LEU A 20 -50.01 -21.86 5.62
N LEU A 21 -50.91 -22.48 4.87
CA LEU A 21 -51.61 -23.72 5.23
C LEU A 21 -51.00 -24.96 4.57
N LEU A 22 -51.42 -26.12 5.07
CA LEU A 22 -51.03 -27.48 4.63
C LEU A 22 -51.58 -27.78 3.20
N SER A 23 -51.21 -28.86 2.48
CA SER A 23 -50.79 -30.19 2.96
C SER A 23 -50.07 -31.10 1.94
N SER A 24 -49.56 -32.23 2.47
CA SER A 24 -49.55 -33.60 1.90
C SER A 24 -48.71 -33.96 0.65
N SER A 25 -47.78 -34.91 0.86
CA SER A 25 -46.98 -35.68 -0.13
C SER A 25 -47.47 -37.16 -0.22
N PRO A 26 -46.84 -38.07 -1.01
CA PRO A 26 -46.19 -37.95 -2.32
C PRO A 26 -46.97 -38.76 -3.42
N PRO A 27 -46.76 -40.07 -3.80
CA PRO A 27 -45.63 -41.02 -3.78
C PRO A 27 -45.25 -41.74 -5.12
N PHE A 28 -43.98 -42.22 -5.19
CA PHE A 28 -43.45 -43.46 -5.81
C PHE A 28 -43.46 -43.82 -7.33
N LEU A 29 -42.22 -44.04 -7.82
CA LEU A 29 -41.64 -45.18 -8.59
C LEU A 29 -42.02 -45.51 -10.07
N SER A 30 -40.99 -45.33 -10.92
CA SER A 30 -40.45 -46.25 -11.96
C SER A 30 -41.35 -46.88 -13.05
N LEU A 31 -40.86 -46.82 -14.30
CA LEU A 31 -40.28 -48.01 -14.96
C LEU A 31 -39.47 -47.65 -16.24
N ASN A 32 -38.50 -48.52 -16.53
CA ASN A 32 -37.70 -48.64 -17.76
C ASN A 32 -38.07 -50.04 -18.36
N PRO A 33 -37.64 -50.51 -19.57
CA PRO A 33 -36.76 -49.88 -20.57
C PRO A 33 -37.10 -50.16 -22.07
N SER A 34 -36.16 -49.76 -22.96
CA SER A 34 -35.61 -50.49 -24.13
C SER A 34 -36.29 -50.53 -25.54
N VAL A 35 -35.43 -50.91 -26.51
CA VAL A 35 -35.65 -51.34 -27.93
C VAL A 35 -35.54 -50.29 -29.07
N ARG A 36 -34.81 -50.68 -30.13
CA ARG A 36 -34.53 -50.04 -31.45
C ARG A 36 -34.84 -51.08 -32.58
N PRO A 37 -34.65 -50.83 -33.91
CA PRO A 37 -34.67 -49.61 -34.74
C PRO A 37 -35.87 -49.70 -35.75
N PRO A 38 -35.79 -49.93 -37.10
CA PRO A 38 -34.97 -49.40 -38.21
C PRO A 38 -35.76 -48.95 -39.49
N LEU A 39 -35.04 -48.64 -40.59
CA LEU A 39 -35.48 -48.55 -42.02
C LEU A 39 -36.31 -47.30 -42.46
N GLN A 40 -36.20 -46.75 -43.69
CA GLN A 40 -35.10 -46.67 -44.70
C GLN A 40 -35.42 -45.61 -45.80
N PHE A 41 -34.78 -45.70 -46.99
CA PHE A 41 -34.84 -44.87 -48.23
C PHE A 41 -33.86 -43.67 -48.28
N ILE A 42 -32.88 -43.53 -49.22
CA ILE A 42 -32.81 -43.57 -50.71
C ILE A 42 -33.09 -42.15 -51.30
N SER A 43 -32.28 -41.53 -52.19
CA SER A 43 -31.16 -41.98 -53.05
C SER A 43 -30.23 -40.86 -53.59
N ARG A 44 -29.01 -41.25 -54.04
CA ARG A 44 -28.25 -40.73 -55.22
C ARG A 44 -27.77 -39.25 -55.22
N SER A 45 -26.87 -38.81 -56.11
CA SER A 45 -25.57 -39.34 -56.62
C SER A 45 -25.00 -38.42 -57.72
N SER A 46 -23.73 -38.00 -57.64
CA SER A 46 -22.81 -37.89 -58.80
C SER A 46 -21.47 -37.24 -58.41
N SER A 47 -20.39 -37.68 -59.05
CA SER A 47 -19.07 -37.04 -58.99
C SER A 47 -18.86 -36.10 -60.18
N THR A 48 -17.97 -35.10 -60.05
CA THR A 48 -17.03 -34.75 -61.15
C THR A 48 -15.87 -33.87 -60.68
N SER A 49 -14.72 -34.18 -61.25
CA SER A 49 -13.46 -33.42 -61.32
C SER A 49 -12.77 -33.92 -62.62
N PRO A 50 -11.70 -33.34 -63.19
CA PRO A 50 -10.92 -32.16 -62.77
C PRO A 50 -10.67 -31.15 -63.91
N ALA A 51 -9.93 -30.07 -63.61
CA ALA A 51 -9.06 -29.39 -64.58
C ALA A 51 -7.95 -28.63 -63.84
N ALA A 52 -6.76 -28.51 -64.44
CA ALA A 52 -5.63 -27.77 -63.89
C ALA A 52 -4.97 -26.90 -64.97
N LEU A 53 -4.39 -25.75 -64.61
CA LEU A 53 -3.30 -25.16 -65.40
C LEU A 53 -2.41 -24.17 -64.62
N ARG A 54 -1.10 -24.39 -64.74
CA ARG A 54 0.05 -23.45 -64.70
C ARG A 54 0.07 -22.23 -63.76
N ALA A 55 1.14 -22.16 -62.97
CA ALA A 55 1.58 -20.98 -62.24
C ALA A 55 2.28 -19.92 -63.13
N LYS A 56 2.32 -18.67 -62.65
CA LYS A 56 3.48 -17.78 -62.72
C LYS A 56 3.42 -16.72 -61.60
N ALA A 57 4.58 -16.30 -61.11
CA ALA A 57 4.71 -15.31 -60.04
C ALA A 57 5.02 -13.90 -60.58
N MET A 58 4.62 -12.86 -59.83
CA MET A 58 5.20 -11.52 -59.90
C MET A 58 5.29 -10.89 -58.51
N ARG A 59 6.30 -10.04 -58.30
CA ARG A 59 6.48 -9.17 -57.12
C ARG A 59 5.71 -7.86 -57.33
N PHE A 60 5.34 -7.15 -56.26
CA PHE A 60 5.90 -5.80 -55.97
C PHE A 60 5.39 -5.13 -54.67
N ARG A 61 6.34 -4.51 -53.95
CA ARG A 61 6.29 -3.28 -53.12
C ARG A 61 5.13 -2.97 -52.14
N ASN A 62 5.55 -2.83 -50.88
CA ASN A 62 5.41 -1.66 -50.00
C ASN A 62 4.37 -0.58 -50.36
N VAL A 63 3.50 -0.25 -49.40
CA VAL A 63 2.86 1.07 -49.22
C VAL A 63 2.95 1.46 -47.74
N VAL A 64 3.16 2.75 -47.45
CA VAL A 64 3.25 3.35 -46.10
C VAL A 64 1.87 3.94 -45.74
N PRO A 65 1.39 3.86 -44.48
CA PRO A 65 0.13 4.49 -44.09
C PRO A 65 0.21 6.03 -44.23
N VAL A 66 -0.82 6.62 -44.84
CA VAL A 66 -0.99 8.07 -44.98
C VAL A 66 -2.06 8.52 -44.00
N ASN A 67 -1.71 9.43 -43.08
CA ASN A 67 -2.69 10.25 -42.38
C ASN A 67 -3.08 11.42 -43.27
N ALA A 68 -4.37 11.60 -43.52
CA ALA A 68 -4.95 12.82 -44.06
C ALA A 68 -6.25 13.11 -43.31
N PHE A 69 -6.32 14.26 -42.64
CA PHE A 69 -7.57 14.88 -42.23
C PHE A 69 -7.74 16.15 -43.07
N GLU A 70 -8.84 16.23 -43.80
CA GLU A 70 -9.20 17.42 -44.57
C GLU A 70 -9.76 18.48 -43.62
N ASN A 71 -9.42 19.74 -43.85
CA ASN A 71 -10.28 20.87 -43.51
C ASN A 71 -9.98 22.05 -44.43
N ASP A 72 -11.01 22.78 -44.82
CA ASP A 72 -10.98 23.62 -46.02
C ASP A 72 -10.48 25.07 -45.80
N GLY A 73 -9.89 25.63 -46.87
CA GLY A 73 -10.25 26.98 -47.32
C GLY A 73 -9.58 28.21 -46.67
N ALA A 74 -8.38 28.57 -47.16
CA ALA A 74 -8.05 29.97 -47.47
C ALA A 74 -6.89 30.06 -48.48
N SER A 75 -6.93 31.04 -49.38
CA SER A 75 -5.97 31.18 -50.49
C SER A 75 -4.99 32.34 -50.33
N ASN A 76 -3.71 32.13 -50.65
CA ASN A 76 -2.91 32.88 -51.66
C ASN A 76 -1.39 32.85 -51.39
N GLY A 77 -0.61 33.10 -52.45
CA GLY A 77 0.81 33.49 -52.36
C GLY A 77 1.80 32.36 -52.66
N ALA A 78 2.54 32.49 -53.77
CA ALA A 78 3.56 31.53 -54.18
C ALA A 78 4.97 32.10 -54.07
N ALA A 79 5.90 31.31 -53.54
CA ALA A 79 7.33 31.45 -53.78
C ALA A 79 8.03 30.09 -53.66
N ARG A 80 8.96 29.78 -54.58
CA ARG A 80 9.94 28.70 -54.41
C ARG A 80 11.27 29.32 -54.00
N SER A 81 11.83 28.89 -52.88
CA SER A 81 13.25 29.05 -52.58
C SER A 81 13.73 27.83 -51.78
N SER A 82 14.81 27.20 -52.24
CA SER A 82 15.46 26.09 -51.55
C SER A 82 16.29 26.59 -50.38
N SER A 83 16.09 26.02 -49.19
CA SER A 83 17.03 26.09 -48.08
C SER A 83 17.22 24.69 -47.49
N SER A 84 18.46 24.34 -47.21
CA SER A 84 18.85 23.07 -46.59
C SER A 84 18.19 22.88 -45.23
N THR A 85 17.67 21.67 -44.98
CA THR A 85 17.45 21.20 -43.61
C THR A 85 18.81 20.99 -42.95
N THR A 86 19.23 21.92 -42.11
CA THR A 86 20.26 21.65 -41.09
C THR A 86 19.66 20.73 -40.05
N ASP A 87 20.14 19.49 -39.99
CA ASP A 87 20.07 18.71 -38.76
C ASP A 87 20.81 19.48 -37.64
N CYS A 88 20.41 19.28 -36.39
CA CYS A 88 20.89 20.10 -35.27
C CYS A 88 22.33 19.76 -34.82
N GLU A 89 23.31 20.22 -35.58
CA GLU A 89 24.69 20.41 -35.09
C GLU A 89 24.81 21.77 -34.38
N ASP A 90 25.43 21.78 -33.20
CA ASP A 90 25.83 22.93 -32.38
C ASP A 90 24.89 24.15 -32.27
N SER A 91 23.70 23.94 -31.70
CA SER A 91 23.01 25.02 -30.97
C SER A 91 23.62 25.16 -29.56
N SER A 92 24.62 26.04 -29.40
CA SER A 92 25.29 26.37 -28.13
C SER A 92 24.43 27.16 -27.12
N SER A 93 23.10 27.08 -27.28
CA SER A 93 22.05 27.68 -26.46
C SER A 93 21.02 26.61 -26.03
N GLY A 94 21.51 25.44 -25.63
CA GLY A 94 20.69 24.26 -25.32
C GLY A 94 19.85 24.42 -24.05
N ASN A 95 18.53 24.31 -24.19
CA ASN A 95 17.56 24.55 -23.11
C ASN A 95 16.33 23.62 -23.20
N GLY A 96 16.51 22.36 -23.65
CA GLY A 96 15.42 21.40 -23.85
C GLY A 96 15.88 19.95 -24.01
N TYR A 97 14.92 19.01 -24.03
CA TYR A 97 15.17 17.56 -24.11
C TYR A 97 15.79 17.14 -25.45
N CYS A 98 16.90 16.40 -25.39
CA CYS A 98 17.60 15.88 -26.57
C CYS A 98 17.12 14.47 -26.98
N LEU A 99 17.31 14.12 -28.25
CA LEU A 99 17.07 12.77 -28.77
C LEU A 99 18.40 12.01 -28.99
N PRO A 100 18.46 10.69 -28.76
CA PRO A 100 19.65 9.89 -29.04
C PRO A 100 19.83 9.69 -30.56
N PRO A 101 20.98 9.16 -30.99
CA PRO A 101 21.19 8.70 -32.37
C PRO A 101 20.05 7.82 -32.87
N ARG A 102 19.74 7.93 -34.17
CA ARG A 102 18.56 7.32 -34.78
C ARG A 102 18.51 5.81 -34.56
N GLU A 103 19.67 5.15 -34.59
CA GLU A 103 19.79 3.69 -34.48
C GLU A 103 19.34 3.18 -33.10
N ILE A 104 19.46 4.01 -32.06
CA ILE A 104 18.92 3.77 -30.71
C ILE A 104 17.43 4.13 -30.64
N ARG A 105 17.06 5.31 -31.14
CA ARG A 105 15.68 5.81 -31.09
C ARG A 105 14.69 4.85 -31.76
N ASP A 106 15.05 4.38 -32.97
CA ASP A 106 14.22 3.49 -33.78
C ASP A 106 14.13 2.05 -33.18
N ILE A 107 14.88 1.73 -32.10
CA ILE A 107 14.67 0.54 -31.25
C ILE A 107 13.66 0.82 -30.12
N VAL A 108 13.80 1.97 -29.45
CA VAL A 108 12.98 2.35 -28.28
C VAL A 108 11.55 2.71 -28.67
N ASP A 109 11.35 3.30 -29.84
CA ASP A 109 10.04 3.59 -30.42
C ASP A 109 9.37 2.36 -31.08
N ALA A 110 9.99 1.17 -31.04
CA ALA A 110 9.41 -0.04 -31.61
C ALA A 110 8.09 -0.43 -30.89
N PRO A 111 7.04 -0.86 -31.61
CA PRO A 111 5.78 -1.27 -30.98
C PRO A 111 5.97 -2.48 -30.04
N PRO A 112 5.57 -2.39 -28.76
CA PRO A 112 5.66 -3.51 -27.84
C PRO A 112 4.62 -4.59 -28.17
N LEU A 113 4.93 -5.85 -27.85
CA LEU A 113 3.96 -6.95 -27.97
C LEU A 113 2.71 -6.67 -27.10
N PRO A 114 1.50 -7.04 -27.56
CA PRO A 114 0.27 -6.86 -26.78
C PRO A 114 0.28 -7.72 -25.51
N THR A 115 -0.44 -7.28 -24.48
CA THR A 115 -0.69 -8.12 -23.30
C THR A 115 -1.82 -9.10 -23.64
N LEU A 116 -1.64 -10.40 -23.34
CA LEU A 116 -2.67 -11.41 -23.53
C LEU A 116 -3.59 -11.51 -22.30
N SER A 117 -4.89 -11.71 -22.53
CA SER A 117 -5.86 -12.09 -21.51
C SER A 117 -6.82 -13.14 -22.08
N PHE A 118 -7.22 -14.13 -21.30
CA PHE A 118 -7.97 -15.30 -21.77
C PHE A 118 -9.39 -15.28 -21.23
N SER A 119 -10.38 -15.69 -22.04
CA SER A 119 -11.72 -15.92 -21.51
C SER A 119 -11.68 -16.96 -20.39
N PRO A 120 -12.61 -16.91 -19.41
CA PRO A 120 -12.80 -17.98 -18.43
C PRO A 120 -12.81 -19.34 -19.14
N ASN A 121 -13.64 -19.46 -20.18
CA ASN A 121 -13.87 -20.65 -21.01
C ASN A 121 -12.65 -21.14 -21.82
N ARG A 122 -11.51 -20.43 -21.79
CA ARG A 122 -10.29 -20.65 -22.60
C ARG A 122 -10.51 -20.73 -24.12
N ASP A 123 -11.66 -20.26 -24.59
CA ASP A 123 -12.08 -20.28 -25.98
C ASP A 123 -11.72 -18.99 -26.75
N LYS A 124 -11.31 -17.93 -26.04
CA LYS A 124 -10.99 -16.62 -26.62
C LYS A 124 -9.76 -15.99 -25.97
N ILE A 125 -9.08 -15.12 -26.72
CA ILE A 125 -7.94 -14.33 -26.26
C ILE A 125 -8.17 -12.85 -26.62
N LEU A 126 -7.90 -11.94 -25.67
CA LEU A 126 -7.73 -10.52 -25.92
C LEU A 126 -6.25 -10.22 -26.20
N PHE A 127 -5.97 -9.47 -27.25
CA PHE A 127 -4.70 -8.79 -27.45
C PHE A 127 -4.91 -7.33 -27.02
N LEU A 128 -4.43 -6.99 -25.83
CA LEU A 128 -4.52 -5.65 -25.27
C LEU A 128 -3.37 -4.79 -25.84
N LYS A 129 -3.71 -3.92 -26.80
CA LYS A 129 -2.76 -3.10 -27.56
C LYS A 129 -2.25 -1.97 -26.66
N ARG A 130 -0.93 -1.66 -26.68
CA ARG A 130 -0.30 -0.67 -25.79
C ARG A 130 0.79 0.13 -26.51
N ARG A 131 1.07 1.34 -26.00
CA ARG A 131 2.19 2.20 -26.43
C ARG A 131 3.52 1.80 -25.77
N SER A 132 4.66 2.14 -26.39
CA SER A 132 6.00 1.90 -25.80
C SER A 132 6.26 2.79 -24.58
N LEU A 133 6.16 4.12 -24.76
CA LEU A 133 6.41 5.13 -23.71
C LEU A 133 5.34 6.22 -23.72
N SER A 134 4.97 6.72 -22.54
CA SER A 134 4.09 7.89 -22.35
C SER A 134 4.82 9.20 -22.65
N PRO A 135 4.13 10.31 -22.97
CA PRO A 135 4.76 11.62 -23.08
C PRO A 135 4.97 12.22 -21.68
N LEU A 136 5.95 13.10 -21.52
CA LEU A 136 6.23 13.79 -20.26
C LEU A 136 5.03 14.60 -19.76
N ALA A 137 4.20 15.12 -20.67
CA ALA A 137 2.95 15.81 -20.34
C ALA A 137 1.88 14.95 -19.63
N GLU A 138 2.04 13.62 -19.57
CA GLU A 138 1.22 12.76 -18.70
C GLU A 138 1.79 12.66 -17.27
N LEU A 139 3.12 12.77 -17.10
CA LEU A 139 3.77 12.75 -15.77
C LEU A 139 3.79 14.14 -15.12
N ALA A 140 3.88 15.21 -15.92
CA ALA A 140 3.87 16.60 -15.48
C ALA A 140 2.48 17.12 -15.04
N ARG A 141 1.52 16.23 -14.82
CA ARG A 141 0.17 16.57 -14.37
C ARG A 141 0.18 16.84 -12.86
N PRO A 142 -0.62 17.80 -12.36
CA PRO A 142 -0.77 18.00 -10.93
C PRO A 142 -1.21 16.69 -10.25
N GLU A 143 -0.39 16.20 -9.32
CA GLU A 143 -0.69 15.01 -8.51
C GLU A 143 -0.54 15.33 -7.03
N GLU A 144 -1.50 14.86 -6.24
CA GLU A 144 -1.50 14.97 -4.79
C GLU A 144 -0.69 13.84 -4.19
N LYS A 145 0.17 14.19 -3.22
CA LYS A 145 1.24 13.35 -2.67
C LYS A 145 0.96 13.02 -1.22
N LEU A 146 0.17 11.97 -1.01
CA LEU A 146 -0.58 11.70 0.23
C LEU A 146 -0.42 10.23 0.67
N ALA A 147 -0.03 10.00 1.94
CA ALA A 147 0.14 8.69 2.56
C ALA A 147 1.02 7.68 1.77
N GLY A 148 1.99 8.14 0.99
CA GLY A 148 2.84 7.32 0.13
C GLY A 148 2.23 7.04 -1.26
N PHE A 149 1.13 7.72 -1.60
CA PHE A 149 0.43 7.58 -2.87
C PHE A 149 0.47 8.87 -3.70
N ARG A 150 0.44 8.70 -5.03
CA ARG A 150 0.38 9.78 -6.03
C ARG A 150 -0.97 9.73 -6.75
N ILE A 151 -1.79 10.75 -6.56
CA ILE A 151 -3.20 10.80 -6.97
C ILE A 151 -3.39 11.92 -8.01
N ASP A 152 -3.95 11.60 -9.17
CA ASP A 152 -4.46 12.62 -10.09
C ASP A 152 -5.83 13.08 -9.58
N GLY A 153 -5.88 14.30 -9.04
CA GLY A 153 -7.09 14.87 -8.44
C GLY A 153 -8.19 15.20 -9.44
N LYS A 154 -7.87 15.31 -10.75
CA LYS A 154 -8.86 15.47 -11.83
C LYS A 154 -9.43 14.14 -12.31
N CYS A 155 -8.66 13.04 -12.24
CA CYS A 155 -9.12 11.70 -12.59
C CYS A 155 -9.73 10.93 -11.40
N ASN A 156 -9.46 11.37 -10.17
CA ASN A 156 -9.69 10.64 -8.92
C ASN A 156 -9.10 9.22 -8.93
N SER A 157 -7.86 9.11 -9.39
CA SER A 157 -7.14 7.84 -9.58
C SER A 157 -5.67 7.94 -9.20
N ARG A 158 -4.94 6.82 -9.26
CA ARG A 158 -3.47 6.88 -9.38
C ARG A 158 -3.09 7.75 -10.58
N SER A 159 -2.09 8.63 -10.44
CA SER A 159 -1.67 9.54 -11.51
C SER A 159 -0.94 8.81 -12.65
N ARG A 160 -0.03 7.90 -12.31
CA ARG A 160 0.92 7.28 -13.24
C ARG A 160 0.43 5.94 -13.80
N MET A 161 -0.83 5.89 -14.25
CA MET A 161 -1.46 4.69 -14.82
C MET A 161 -1.10 4.48 -16.29
N SER A 162 -0.34 3.43 -16.58
CA SER A 162 -0.22 2.86 -17.93
C SER A 162 -1.60 2.42 -18.46
N TYR A 163 -1.78 2.41 -19.78
CA TYR A 163 -3.08 2.14 -20.41
C TYR A 163 -2.95 1.40 -21.74
N TYR A 164 -4.04 0.72 -22.11
CA TYR A 164 -4.21 0.12 -23.43
C TYR A 164 -4.86 1.11 -24.39
N THR A 165 -4.51 1.01 -25.66
CA THR A 165 -4.99 1.85 -26.77
C THR A 165 -6.03 1.14 -27.65
N GLY A 166 -6.30 -0.14 -27.40
CA GLY A 166 -7.29 -0.94 -28.11
C GLY A 166 -7.33 -2.39 -27.62
N ILE A 167 -8.40 -3.10 -27.97
CA ILE A 167 -8.61 -4.52 -27.62
C ILE A 167 -8.94 -5.28 -28.91
N GLY A 168 -8.04 -6.17 -29.34
CA GLY A 168 -8.33 -7.16 -30.38
C GLY A 168 -8.87 -8.44 -29.74
N ILE A 169 -9.99 -8.97 -30.21
CA ILE A 169 -10.60 -10.22 -29.72
C ILE A 169 -10.36 -11.32 -30.74
N TYR A 170 -9.83 -12.46 -30.30
CA TYR A 170 -9.63 -13.65 -31.13
C TYR A 170 -10.38 -14.84 -30.54
N GLN A 171 -11.06 -15.61 -31.39
CA GLN A 171 -11.58 -16.94 -31.07
C GLN A 171 -10.46 -17.97 -31.25
N ILE A 172 -10.31 -18.92 -30.33
CA ILE A 172 -9.50 -20.13 -30.52
C ILE A 172 -10.37 -21.17 -31.24
N MET A 173 -9.82 -21.74 -32.31
CA MET A 173 -10.47 -22.73 -33.17
C MET A 173 -10.17 -24.17 -32.69
N ASP A 174 -10.99 -25.14 -33.10
CA ASP A 174 -10.86 -26.56 -32.71
C ASP A 174 -9.49 -27.16 -33.04
N ASP A 175 -8.85 -26.73 -34.13
CA ASP A 175 -7.52 -27.18 -34.54
C ASP A 175 -6.37 -26.58 -33.69
N GLY A 176 -6.69 -25.60 -32.84
CA GLY A 176 -5.78 -24.86 -31.98
C GLY A 176 -5.31 -23.51 -32.54
N THR A 177 -5.73 -23.11 -33.75
CA THR A 177 -5.36 -21.81 -34.35
C THR A 177 -6.24 -20.67 -33.84
N LEU A 178 -5.88 -19.42 -34.17
CA LEU A 178 -6.73 -18.25 -33.94
C LEU A 178 -7.57 -17.94 -35.18
N GLY A 179 -8.84 -17.61 -34.96
CA GLY A 179 -9.70 -16.97 -35.95
C GLY A 179 -9.23 -15.55 -36.30
N PRO A 180 -9.94 -14.85 -37.21
CA PRO A 180 -9.62 -13.46 -37.55
C PRO A 180 -9.76 -12.54 -36.34
N GLU A 181 -8.94 -11.48 -36.29
CA GLU A 181 -9.07 -10.44 -35.26
C GLU A 181 -10.42 -9.72 -35.39
N LYS A 182 -11.11 -9.57 -34.25
CA LYS A 182 -12.27 -8.71 -34.11
C LYS A 182 -11.92 -7.57 -33.16
N GLU A 183 -11.64 -6.39 -33.70
CA GLU A 183 -11.34 -5.20 -32.91
C GLU A 183 -12.59 -4.69 -32.17
N LEU A 184 -12.43 -4.31 -30.91
CA LEU A 184 -13.52 -3.82 -30.06
C LEU A 184 -13.97 -2.42 -30.49
N SER A 185 -15.21 -2.34 -30.99
CA SER A 185 -15.83 -1.10 -31.47
C SER A 185 -16.61 -0.35 -30.38
N GLY A 186 -16.94 0.93 -30.61
CA GLY A 186 -17.79 1.74 -29.73
C GLY A 186 -17.05 2.62 -28.72
N LEU A 187 -15.72 2.48 -28.60
CA LEU A 187 -14.88 3.34 -27.77
C LEU A 187 -14.76 4.77 -28.34
N PRO A 188 -14.60 5.81 -27.51
CA PRO A 188 -14.34 7.16 -27.98
C PRO A 188 -12.93 7.31 -28.58
N SER A 189 -12.76 8.27 -29.47
CA SER A 189 -11.43 8.58 -30.02
C SER A 189 -10.49 9.05 -28.90
N GLY A 190 -9.25 8.55 -28.88
CA GLY A 190 -8.29 8.84 -27.82
C GLY A 190 -8.55 8.10 -26.49
N ALA A 191 -9.39 7.06 -26.47
CA ALA A 191 -9.64 6.23 -25.29
C ALA A 191 -8.34 5.65 -24.68
N LYS A 192 -8.16 5.88 -23.38
CA LYS A 192 -7.13 5.25 -22.54
C LYS A 192 -7.81 4.22 -21.65
N ILE A 193 -7.57 2.94 -21.94
CA ILE A 193 -8.29 1.80 -21.37
C ILE A 193 -7.50 1.21 -20.19
N ASN A 194 -8.17 0.97 -19.06
CA ASN A 194 -7.59 0.45 -17.82
C ASN A 194 -8.47 -0.61 -17.15
N PHE A 195 -7.90 -1.45 -16.28
CA PHE A 195 -8.62 -2.43 -15.45
C PHE A 195 -9.51 -3.41 -16.25
N VAL A 196 -8.97 -4.04 -17.30
CA VAL A 196 -9.73 -4.97 -18.16
C VAL A 196 -9.92 -6.33 -17.48
N THR A 197 -11.17 -6.75 -17.27
CA THR A 197 -11.53 -8.02 -16.63
C THR A 197 -12.77 -8.66 -17.26
N TRP A 198 -12.86 -10.00 -17.23
CA TRP A 198 -13.94 -10.79 -17.85
C TRP A 198 -15.06 -11.10 -16.87
N SER A 199 -16.31 -11.14 -17.34
CA SER A 199 -17.40 -11.81 -16.61
C SER A 199 -17.10 -13.31 -16.45
N ASN A 200 -17.67 -13.97 -15.44
CA ASN A 200 -17.36 -15.39 -15.17
C ASN A 200 -17.78 -16.34 -16.30
N ASP A 201 -18.83 -16.02 -17.05
CA ASP A 201 -19.25 -16.75 -18.26
C ASP A 201 -18.45 -16.44 -19.54
N GLY A 202 -17.54 -15.46 -19.50
CA GLY A 202 -16.73 -15.03 -20.65
C GLY A 202 -17.51 -14.32 -21.77
N ARG A 203 -18.75 -13.89 -21.54
CA ARG A 203 -19.56 -13.16 -22.54
C ARG A 203 -19.32 -11.65 -22.54
N HIS A 204 -18.87 -11.11 -21.42
CA HIS A 204 -18.68 -9.68 -21.24
C HIS A 204 -17.27 -9.33 -20.75
N LEU A 205 -16.84 -8.10 -21.06
CA LEU A 205 -15.74 -7.44 -20.38
C LEU A 205 -16.28 -6.28 -19.56
N ALA A 206 -15.62 -6.02 -18.43
CA ALA A 206 -15.65 -4.73 -17.75
C ALA A 206 -14.26 -4.10 -17.84
N PHE A 207 -14.21 -2.80 -18.05
CA PHE A 207 -12.98 -2.01 -18.05
C PHE A 207 -13.31 -0.55 -17.72
N SER A 208 -12.29 0.26 -17.46
CA SER A 208 -12.42 1.70 -17.34
C SER A 208 -11.87 2.42 -18.56
N VAL A 209 -12.43 3.58 -18.87
CA VAL A 209 -11.96 4.47 -19.93
C VAL A 209 -11.84 5.88 -19.37
N ARG A 210 -10.74 6.57 -19.73
CA ARG A 210 -10.65 8.03 -19.74
C ARG A 210 -10.24 8.54 -21.12
N THR A 211 -10.47 9.81 -21.36
CA THR A 211 -10.02 10.57 -22.54
C THR A 211 -9.36 11.85 -22.07
N ASP A 212 -8.47 12.42 -22.87
CA ASP A 212 -7.94 13.77 -22.58
C ASP A 212 -8.97 14.84 -22.94
N GLU A 213 -9.04 15.89 -22.12
CA GLU A 213 -9.90 17.05 -22.31
C GLU A 213 -9.20 18.16 -23.13
N LYS A 214 -9.97 19.17 -23.53
CA LYS A 214 -9.49 20.27 -24.39
C LYS A 214 -8.42 21.15 -23.73
N ASP A 215 -8.25 21.07 -22.41
CA ASP A 215 -7.21 21.77 -21.65
C ASP A 215 -5.92 20.94 -21.47
N GLY A 216 -5.89 19.68 -21.96
CA GLY A 216 -4.75 18.76 -21.83
C GLY A 216 -4.76 17.88 -20.57
N SER A 217 -5.68 18.12 -19.64
CA SER A 217 -5.93 17.20 -18.52
C SER A 217 -6.62 15.91 -18.99
N SER A 218 -6.72 14.89 -18.14
CA SER A 218 -7.62 13.76 -18.41
C SER A 218 -8.95 13.96 -17.70
N GLY A 219 -10.03 13.60 -18.38
CA GLY A 219 -11.35 13.51 -17.77
C GLY A 219 -11.46 12.31 -16.83
N MET A 220 -12.39 12.40 -15.90
CA MET A 220 -12.71 11.37 -14.90
C MET A 220 -12.92 9.98 -15.51
N LEU A 221 -12.45 8.94 -14.81
CA LEU A 221 -12.63 7.55 -15.22
C LEU A 221 -14.10 7.13 -15.19
N LYS A 222 -14.55 6.47 -16.26
CA LYS A 222 -15.86 5.81 -16.31
C LYS A 222 -15.71 4.30 -16.49
N VAL A 223 -16.59 3.53 -15.86
CA VAL A 223 -16.70 2.08 -16.13
C VAL A 223 -17.47 1.88 -17.44
N TRP A 224 -16.92 1.01 -18.28
CA TRP A 224 -17.44 0.57 -19.56
C TRP A 224 -17.58 -0.94 -19.55
N VAL A 225 -18.56 -1.43 -20.30
CA VAL A 225 -18.75 -2.86 -20.54
C VAL A 225 -18.80 -3.15 -22.03
N ALA A 226 -18.30 -4.31 -22.42
CA ALA A 226 -18.35 -4.79 -23.80
C ALA A 226 -19.01 -6.15 -23.88
N ASP A 227 -19.90 -6.30 -24.86
CA ASP A 227 -20.37 -7.59 -25.35
C ASP A 227 -19.33 -8.14 -26.35
N ILE A 228 -18.84 -9.35 -26.09
CA ILE A 228 -17.81 -10.02 -26.88
C ILE A 228 -18.36 -10.55 -28.23
N GLU A 229 -19.57 -11.12 -28.23
CA GLU A 229 -20.21 -11.67 -29.42
C GLU A 229 -20.65 -10.57 -30.39
N ALA A 230 -21.12 -9.43 -29.87
CA ALA A 230 -21.33 -8.21 -30.64
C ALA A 230 -20.00 -7.50 -30.99
N GLY A 231 -19.00 -7.52 -30.10
CA GLY A 231 -17.74 -6.77 -30.25
C GLY A 231 -17.95 -5.27 -30.09
N LYS A 232 -18.82 -4.88 -29.16
CA LYS A 232 -19.27 -3.49 -28.93
C LYS A 232 -19.13 -3.11 -27.47
N ALA A 233 -18.44 -2.01 -27.23
CA ALA A 233 -18.30 -1.35 -25.95
C ALA A 233 -19.36 -0.25 -25.77
N ARG A 234 -19.79 -0.03 -24.53
CA ARG A 234 -20.57 1.13 -24.08
C ARG A 234 -20.24 1.50 -22.63
N PRO A 235 -20.59 2.70 -22.14
CA PRO A 235 -20.62 2.98 -20.71
C PRO A 235 -21.49 1.97 -19.96
N LEU A 236 -21.11 1.66 -18.72
CA LEU A 236 -21.94 0.88 -17.80
C LEU A 236 -23.10 1.72 -17.26
N PHE A 237 -22.82 2.96 -16.87
CA PHE A 237 -23.80 3.91 -16.33
C PHE A 237 -24.47 4.70 -17.45
N GLU A 238 -25.81 4.83 -17.41
CA GLU A 238 -26.54 5.80 -18.22
C GLU A 238 -26.39 7.23 -17.65
N ALA A 239 -26.32 7.34 -16.31
CA ALA A 239 -26.05 8.59 -15.61
C ALA A 239 -24.66 9.16 -15.99
N ALA A 240 -24.63 10.44 -16.36
CA ALA A 240 -23.43 11.12 -16.84
C ALA A 240 -22.48 11.54 -15.70
N GLU A 241 -22.99 11.60 -14.48
CA GLU A 241 -22.36 12.10 -13.26
C GLU A 241 -21.72 11.01 -12.39
N ILE A 242 -21.91 9.73 -12.70
CA ILE A 242 -21.26 8.63 -11.97
C ILE A 242 -19.87 8.37 -12.55
N PHE A 243 -18.86 8.46 -11.68
CA PHE A 243 -17.45 8.28 -11.99
C PHE A 243 -16.79 7.26 -11.05
N LEU A 244 -15.81 6.54 -11.58
CA LEU A 244 -15.01 5.57 -10.83
C LEU A 244 -14.07 6.29 -9.87
N ASN A 245 -14.07 5.92 -8.59
CA ASN A 245 -12.93 6.20 -7.72
C ASN A 245 -11.93 5.05 -7.92
N ALA A 246 -10.72 5.38 -8.38
CA ALA A 246 -9.64 4.42 -8.60
C ALA A 246 -8.37 4.81 -7.81
N VAL A 247 -8.55 5.39 -6.62
CA VAL A 247 -7.45 5.68 -5.68
C VAL A 247 -6.98 4.40 -5.00
N PHE A 248 -7.85 3.47 -4.61
CA PHE A 248 -7.45 2.20 -4.00
C PHE A 248 -7.81 1.02 -4.89
N ASP A 249 -9.02 0.48 -4.71
CA ASP A 249 -9.62 -0.50 -5.60
C ASP A 249 -10.47 0.21 -6.68
N ASN A 250 -11.17 -0.57 -7.51
CA ASN A 250 -11.88 -0.10 -8.69
C ASN A 250 -13.23 -0.82 -8.88
N PHE A 251 -13.27 -2.03 -9.44
CA PHE A 251 -14.49 -2.82 -9.57
C PHE A 251 -14.22 -4.32 -9.75
N VAL A 252 -15.20 -5.13 -9.36
CA VAL A 252 -15.13 -6.60 -9.39
C VAL A 252 -16.47 -7.20 -9.80
N TRP A 253 -16.46 -8.30 -10.56
CA TRP A 253 -17.67 -9.03 -10.93
C TRP A 253 -18.19 -9.83 -9.74
N VAL A 254 -19.45 -9.61 -9.36
CA VAL A 254 -20.17 -10.39 -8.34
C VAL A 254 -20.86 -11.61 -8.97
N ASN A 255 -21.31 -11.48 -10.22
CA ASN A 255 -21.83 -12.57 -11.04
C ASN A 255 -21.68 -12.21 -12.54
N ASN A 256 -22.21 -13.03 -13.46
CA ASN A 256 -22.13 -12.83 -14.92
C ASN A 256 -22.72 -11.51 -15.45
N SER A 257 -23.52 -10.82 -14.64
CA SER A 257 -24.34 -9.66 -15.01
C SER A 257 -24.27 -8.49 -14.03
N THR A 258 -23.42 -8.56 -13.00
CA THR A 258 -23.37 -7.55 -11.92
C THR A 258 -21.94 -7.28 -11.47
N LEU A 259 -21.61 -6.00 -11.31
CA LEU A 259 -20.34 -5.48 -10.82
C LEU A 259 -20.55 -4.79 -9.47
N LEU A 260 -19.60 -4.93 -8.55
CA LEU A 260 -19.43 -4.05 -7.40
C LEU A 260 -18.38 -2.99 -7.79
N VAL A 261 -18.68 -1.71 -7.59
CA VAL A 261 -17.88 -0.58 -8.11
C VAL A 261 -17.61 0.46 -7.03
N CYS A 262 -16.34 0.84 -6.84
CA CYS A 262 -15.95 2.03 -6.08
C CYS A 262 -16.25 3.30 -6.89
N THR A 263 -17.21 4.11 -6.46
CA THR A 263 -17.54 5.37 -7.15
C THR A 263 -17.25 6.60 -6.30
N ILE A 264 -17.03 7.74 -6.95
CA ILE A 264 -16.96 9.03 -6.25
C ILE A 264 -18.35 9.31 -5.65
N PRO A 265 -18.47 9.58 -4.34
CA PRO A 265 -19.77 9.87 -3.73
C PRO A 265 -20.37 11.15 -4.32
N LEU A 266 -21.61 11.08 -4.81
CA LEU A 266 -22.33 12.23 -5.39
C LEU A 266 -22.49 13.40 -4.40
N SER A 267 -22.45 13.12 -3.09
CA SER A 267 -22.52 14.10 -2.00
C SER A 267 -21.17 14.72 -1.61
N ARG A 268 -20.04 14.32 -2.21
CA ARG A 268 -18.71 14.68 -1.71
C ARG A 268 -18.36 16.17 -1.83
N GLY A 269 -18.92 16.87 -2.82
CA GLY A 269 -18.56 18.27 -3.09
C GLY A 269 -17.16 18.44 -3.70
N GLY A 270 -16.62 19.65 -3.60
CA GLY A 270 -15.25 19.97 -4.02
C GLY A 270 -14.20 19.57 -2.97
N PRO A 271 -12.90 19.54 -3.35
CA PRO A 271 -11.82 19.23 -2.42
C PRO A 271 -11.70 20.29 -1.31
N PRO A 272 -11.20 19.94 -0.12
CA PRO A 272 -10.78 20.88 0.91
C PRO A 272 -9.94 22.04 0.35
N GLU A 273 -10.20 23.26 0.81
CA GLU A 273 -9.38 24.43 0.45
C GLU A 273 -8.11 24.49 1.31
N LYS A 274 -6.96 24.79 0.70
CA LYS A 274 -5.69 24.87 1.43
C LYS A 274 -5.65 26.13 2.30
N PRO A 275 -5.50 26.01 3.63
CA PRO A 275 -5.51 27.19 4.51
C PRO A 275 -4.29 28.07 4.23
N LEU A 276 -4.53 29.39 4.08
CA LEU A 276 -3.48 30.39 3.81
C LEU A 276 -2.45 30.52 4.94
N VAL A 277 -2.84 30.13 6.16
CA VAL A 277 -1.98 30.05 7.35
C VAL A 277 -2.16 28.64 7.93
N PRO A 278 -1.10 27.84 8.08
CA PRO A 278 -1.20 26.52 8.73
C PRO A 278 -1.78 26.63 10.15
N SER A 279 -2.62 25.67 10.53
CA SER A 279 -3.22 25.55 11.88
C SER A 279 -2.18 25.49 13.00
N GLY A 280 -1.01 24.93 12.72
CA GLY A 280 0.12 24.88 13.64
C GLY A 280 1.46 24.51 12.97
N PRO A 281 2.54 24.41 13.76
CA PRO A 281 3.81 23.84 13.30
C PRO A 281 3.68 22.34 13.05
N LYS A 282 4.52 21.79 12.17
CA LYS A 282 4.56 20.35 11.88
C LYS A 282 5.28 19.60 13.02
N ILE A 283 4.51 18.96 13.88
CA ILE A 283 5.01 18.21 15.03
C ILE A 283 5.11 16.73 14.68
N GLN A 284 6.30 16.16 14.86
CA GLN A 284 6.50 14.70 14.90
C GLN A 284 6.91 14.34 16.34
N SER A 285 6.21 13.38 16.94
CA SER A 285 6.44 12.95 18.32
C SER A 285 6.74 11.45 18.39
N ASN A 286 7.69 11.10 19.25
CA ASN A 286 7.84 9.75 19.81
C ASN A 286 7.93 9.83 21.34
N GLU A 287 7.11 10.67 21.98
CA GLU A 287 7.04 10.82 23.44
C GLU A 287 6.58 9.52 24.14
N GLN A 288 5.90 8.65 23.40
CA GLN A 288 5.50 7.30 23.82
C GLN A 288 6.66 6.29 23.82
N LYS A 289 7.81 6.64 23.22
CA LYS A 289 9.04 5.83 23.12
C LYS A 289 8.84 4.51 22.38
N ASP A 290 7.95 4.50 21.39
CA ASP A 290 7.70 3.36 20.51
C ASP A 290 8.92 3.12 19.61
N ILE A 291 9.48 1.90 19.62
CA ILE A 291 10.64 1.54 18.78
C ILE A 291 10.12 1.07 17.40
N ILE A 292 9.65 2.04 16.63
CA ILE A 292 9.16 1.85 15.25
C ILE A 292 10.12 2.48 14.24
N GLN A 293 10.20 1.87 13.05
CA GLN A 293 10.95 2.45 11.94
C GLN A 293 10.11 3.58 11.39
N THR A 294 10.64 4.82 11.47
CA THR A 294 10.03 5.92 10.73
C THR A 294 10.17 5.60 9.25
N ARG A 295 9.09 5.11 8.63
CA ARG A 295 9.07 4.68 7.23
C ARG A 295 9.47 5.86 6.35
N THR A 296 10.67 5.85 5.77
CA THR A 296 11.23 6.98 5.00
C THR A 296 10.61 7.12 3.59
N TYR A 297 9.33 6.75 3.44
CA TYR A 297 8.60 6.95 2.21
C TYR A 297 8.50 8.43 1.87
N GLN A 298 8.66 8.76 0.59
CA GLN A 298 8.18 10.03 0.07
C GLN A 298 6.64 10.10 0.20
N ASP A 299 6.09 11.30 0.02
CA ASP A 299 4.65 11.51 -0.16
C ASP A 299 3.77 11.10 1.04
N LEU A 300 4.35 10.96 2.23
CA LEU A 300 3.59 10.87 3.49
C LEU A 300 2.74 12.14 3.73
N LEU A 301 1.74 12.02 4.60
CA LEU A 301 0.90 13.13 5.07
C LEU A 301 1.74 14.07 5.96
N LYS A 302 1.64 15.38 5.73
CA LYS A 302 2.56 16.38 6.31
C LYS A 302 1.88 17.37 7.24
N ASP A 303 0.56 17.46 7.22
CA ASP A 303 -0.31 18.34 8.02
C ASP A 303 -1.78 17.89 7.90
N GLU A 304 -2.68 18.49 8.67
CA GLU A 304 -4.12 18.17 8.70
C GLU A 304 -4.78 18.35 7.31
N TYR A 305 -4.28 19.25 6.47
CA TYR A 305 -4.79 19.45 5.11
C TYR A 305 -4.44 18.28 4.18
N ASP A 306 -3.22 17.73 4.29
CA ASP A 306 -2.89 16.47 3.60
C ASP A 306 -3.80 15.31 4.09
N GLU A 307 -4.15 15.25 5.38
CA GLU A 307 -5.10 14.26 5.93
C GLU A 307 -6.51 14.43 5.35
N ASP A 308 -7.06 15.64 5.34
CA ASP A 308 -8.38 15.96 4.78
C ASP A 308 -8.46 15.66 3.26
N LEU A 309 -7.40 16.00 2.50
CA LEU A 309 -7.32 15.61 1.09
C LEU A 309 -7.30 14.08 0.92
N PHE A 310 -6.63 13.35 1.81
CA PHE A 310 -6.50 11.89 1.70
C PHE A 310 -7.83 11.19 1.99
N ASP A 311 -8.56 11.62 3.02
CA ASP A 311 -9.93 11.17 3.28
C ASP A 311 -10.86 11.56 2.11
N TYR A 312 -10.75 12.79 1.57
CA TYR A 312 -11.55 13.24 0.42
C TYR A 312 -11.33 12.38 -0.84
N TYR A 313 -10.09 12.19 -1.29
CA TYR A 313 -9.80 11.42 -2.50
C TYR A 313 -10.01 9.91 -2.31
N GLY A 314 -9.74 9.39 -1.10
CA GLY A 314 -9.87 7.98 -0.76
C GLY A 314 -11.31 7.50 -0.56
N THR A 315 -12.22 8.38 -0.11
CA THR A 315 -13.62 8.02 0.15
C THR A 315 -14.34 7.61 -1.14
N SER A 316 -14.95 6.43 -1.10
CA SER A 316 -15.73 5.84 -2.18
C SER A 316 -17.14 5.46 -1.69
N GLN A 317 -18.14 5.64 -2.55
CA GLN A 317 -19.46 5.03 -2.40
C GLN A 317 -19.45 3.72 -3.20
N LEU A 318 -19.70 2.59 -2.54
CA LEU A 318 -19.85 1.31 -3.23
C LEU A 318 -21.21 1.24 -3.92
N LEU A 319 -21.23 0.88 -5.20
CA LEU A 319 -22.44 0.62 -5.97
C LEU A 319 -22.41 -0.82 -6.49
N LEU A 320 -23.51 -1.56 -6.26
CA LEU A 320 -23.80 -2.78 -6.98
C LEU A 320 -24.55 -2.39 -8.27
N VAL A 321 -24.02 -2.77 -9.43
CA VAL A 321 -24.45 -2.28 -10.75
C VAL A 321 -24.67 -3.44 -11.70
N THR A 322 -25.89 -3.58 -12.24
CA THR A 322 -26.22 -4.59 -13.25
C THR A 322 -25.88 -4.10 -14.67
N LEU A 323 -25.69 -5.04 -15.60
CA LEU A 323 -25.37 -4.70 -16.99
C LEU A 323 -26.46 -3.87 -17.69
N ASP A 324 -27.71 -3.93 -17.25
CA ASP A 324 -28.80 -3.07 -17.76
C ASP A 324 -28.73 -1.61 -17.28
N GLY A 325 -27.77 -1.27 -16.40
CA GLY A 325 -27.58 0.07 -15.85
C GLY A 325 -28.26 0.32 -14.51
N SER A 326 -28.98 -0.66 -13.94
CA SER A 326 -29.59 -0.50 -12.62
C SER A 326 -28.54 -0.44 -11.50
N VAL A 327 -28.76 0.45 -10.51
CA VAL A 327 -27.79 0.78 -9.46
C VAL A 327 -28.41 0.59 -8.06
N LYS A 328 -27.72 -0.11 -7.17
CA LYS A 328 -28.03 -0.28 -5.74
C LYS A 328 -26.81 0.16 -4.91
N PRO A 329 -26.87 1.27 -4.14
CA PRO A 329 -25.80 1.64 -3.21
C PRO A 329 -25.63 0.60 -2.09
N ILE A 330 -24.38 0.38 -1.67
CA ILE A 330 -23.97 -0.52 -0.59
C ILE A 330 -23.18 0.29 0.46
N GLY A 331 -23.31 -0.05 1.75
CA GLY A 331 -22.54 0.61 2.82
C GLY A 331 -22.94 2.06 3.11
N THR A 332 -21.95 2.84 3.56
CA THR A 332 -21.90 4.31 3.54
C THR A 332 -20.70 4.70 2.68
N PRO A 333 -20.57 5.96 2.21
CA PRO A 333 -19.29 6.46 1.71
C PRO A 333 -18.19 6.25 2.76
N ALA A 334 -17.11 5.53 2.41
CA ALA A 334 -15.97 5.26 3.29
C ALA A 334 -14.68 5.00 2.48
N MET A 335 -13.53 4.91 3.14
CA MET A 335 -12.25 4.62 2.50
C MET A 335 -12.05 3.11 2.30
N TYR A 336 -12.56 2.58 1.21
CA TYR A 336 -12.44 1.16 0.85
C TYR A 336 -11.08 0.87 0.19
N THR A 337 -10.14 0.27 0.93
CA THR A 337 -8.79 -0.02 0.43
C THR A 337 -8.68 -1.26 -0.46
N SER A 338 -9.68 -2.13 -0.43
CA SER A 338 -9.77 -3.38 -1.20
C SER A 338 -11.22 -3.88 -1.24
N LEU A 339 -11.63 -4.58 -2.31
CA LEU A 339 -12.91 -5.26 -2.44
C LEU A 339 -12.73 -6.77 -2.62
N ASP A 340 -13.42 -7.57 -1.81
CA ASP A 340 -13.52 -9.03 -1.99
C ASP A 340 -14.98 -9.45 -1.73
N PRO A 341 -15.81 -9.64 -2.77
CA PRO A 341 -17.25 -9.87 -2.61
C PRO A 341 -17.56 -11.14 -1.83
N SER A 342 -18.29 -10.99 -0.71
CA SER A 342 -18.80 -12.17 0.00
C SER A 342 -19.78 -12.95 -0.88
N PRO A 343 -19.70 -14.30 -0.95
CA PRO A 343 -20.72 -15.14 -1.60
C PRO A 343 -22.14 -15.01 -1.00
N ASP A 344 -22.27 -14.39 0.18
CA ASP A 344 -23.52 -14.10 0.90
C ASP A 344 -23.85 -12.59 1.04
N GLU A 345 -23.12 -11.71 0.33
CA GLU A 345 -23.25 -10.24 0.35
C GLU A 345 -23.03 -9.54 1.73
N LYS A 346 -22.50 -10.21 2.77
CA LYS A 346 -22.27 -9.60 4.10
C LYS A 346 -20.90 -8.93 4.29
N GLU A 347 -20.86 -7.99 5.23
CA GLU A 347 -19.64 -7.33 5.76
C GLU A 347 -19.15 -8.10 7.00
N LEU A 348 -17.84 -8.36 7.08
CA LEU A 348 -17.29 -9.41 7.98
C LEU A 348 -16.12 -8.95 8.87
N CYS A 349 -15.36 -7.92 8.49
CA CYS A 349 -14.26 -7.41 9.29
C CYS A 349 -13.85 -5.98 8.88
N ASP A 350 -13.83 -5.05 9.84
CA ASP A 350 -13.04 -3.81 9.77
C ASP A 350 -11.71 -4.03 10.51
N LEU A 351 -10.62 -3.51 9.96
CA LEU A 351 -9.27 -3.62 10.52
C LEU A 351 -8.58 -2.25 10.55
N PRO A 352 -8.16 -1.74 11.73
CA PRO A 352 -7.44 -0.47 11.81
C PRO A 352 -6.10 -0.55 11.08
N LEU A 353 -5.60 0.63 10.68
CA LEU A 353 -4.31 0.80 10.02
C LEU A 353 -3.16 0.31 10.92
N ALA A 354 -2.26 -0.49 10.35
CA ALA A 354 -1.11 -1.05 11.08
C ALA A 354 0.07 -0.07 11.13
N GLU A 355 -0.04 0.95 11.98
CA GLU A 355 1.00 1.95 12.24
C GLU A 355 2.17 1.41 13.10
N ASP A 356 1.96 0.34 13.89
CA ASP A 356 2.85 -0.10 14.99
C ASP A 356 3.79 -1.28 14.67
N ILE A 357 3.99 -1.62 13.38
CA ILE A 357 4.80 -2.78 12.98
C ILE A 357 6.29 -2.57 13.33
N PRO A 358 6.94 -3.50 14.08
CA PRO A 358 8.37 -3.43 14.43
C PRO A 358 9.32 -3.44 13.24
N ILE A 359 10.56 -2.98 13.48
CA ILE A 359 11.56 -2.69 12.43
C ILE A 359 12.17 -3.93 11.77
N THR A 360 12.10 -5.08 12.44
CA THR A 360 12.79 -6.30 12.06
C THR A 360 12.18 -6.89 10.80
N HIS A 361 12.99 -7.37 9.84
CA HIS A 361 12.47 -8.19 8.73
C HIS A 361 11.62 -9.36 9.27
N ASN A 362 10.58 -9.74 8.52
CA ASN A 362 9.49 -10.62 8.95
C ASN A 362 8.57 -10.09 10.09
N SER A 363 8.68 -8.85 10.57
CA SER A 363 7.66 -8.29 11.49
C SER A 363 6.34 -8.02 10.78
N VAL A 364 5.22 -8.16 11.50
CA VAL A 364 3.84 -8.12 10.95
C VAL A 364 2.88 -7.40 11.89
N ARG A 365 1.69 -7.03 11.38
CA ARG A 365 0.60 -6.49 12.21
C ARG A 365 0.11 -7.51 13.24
N ARG A 366 -0.39 -6.99 14.37
CA ARG A 366 -1.09 -7.75 15.42
C ARG A 366 -2.54 -8.10 15.01
N GLY A 367 -3.10 -9.13 15.66
CA GLY A 367 -4.46 -9.62 15.44
C GLY A 367 -4.66 -10.30 14.09
N LYS A 368 -5.93 -10.41 13.65
CA LYS A 368 -6.29 -10.98 12.34
C LYS A 368 -5.56 -10.24 11.20
N ARG A 369 -4.89 -11.00 10.34
CA ARG A 369 -4.25 -10.53 9.10
C ARG A 369 -4.35 -11.57 8.00
N SER A 370 -4.10 -11.16 6.75
CA SER A 370 -4.24 -12.04 5.57
C SER A 370 -5.63 -12.71 5.54
N ILE A 371 -6.68 -11.89 5.76
CA ILE A 371 -8.07 -12.35 5.74
C ILE A 371 -8.49 -12.53 4.28
N HIS A 372 -8.86 -13.76 3.91
CA HIS A 372 -9.27 -14.13 2.57
C HIS A 372 -10.35 -15.22 2.60
N TRP A 373 -11.13 -15.33 1.53
CA TRP A 373 -11.99 -16.48 1.30
C TRP A 373 -11.17 -17.75 0.99
N ARG A 374 -11.71 -18.90 1.39
CA ARG A 374 -11.30 -20.19 0.84
C ARG A 374 -11.70 -20.25 -0.63
N ALA A 375 -10.72 -20.20 -1.53
CA ALA A 375 -10.97 -20.22 -2.97
C ALA A 375 -11.68 -21.51 -3.44
N ASP A 376 -11.60 -22.59 -2.65
CA ASP A 376 -12.23 -23.89 -2.89
C ASP A 376 -13.57 -24.10 -2.16
N LYS A 377 -13.97 -23.20 -1.25
CA LYS A 377 -15.12 -23.41 -0.36
C LYS A 377 -15.89 -22.11 -0.09
N PRO A 378 -17.12 -21.94 -0.60
CA PRO A 378 -17.89 -20.70 -0.46
C PRO A 378 -18.19 -20.38 1.01
N SER A 379 -18.38 -19.09 1.30
CA SER A 379 -18.71 -18.53 2.63
C SER A 379 -17.89 -19.14 3.77
N THR A 380 -16.59 -19.40 3.54
CA THR A 380 -15.65 -19.86 4.57
C THR A 380 -14.41 -18.96 4.57
N LEU A 381 -14.23 -18.21 5.66
CA LEU A 381 -13.11 -17.30 5.88
C LEU A 381 -11.86 -18.06 6.34
N VAL A 382 -10.69 -17.49 6.02
CA VAL A 382 -9.39 -17.86 6.58
C VAL A 382 -8.61 -16.59 6.93
N TRP A 383 -7.88 -16.62 8.04
CA TRP A 383 -6.92 -15.58 8.41
C TRP A 383 -5.75 -16.16 9.22
N VAL A 384 -4.79 -15.30 9.56
CA VAL A 384 -3.60 -15.65 10.33
C VAL A 384 -3.48 -14.72 11.53
N GLU A 385 -3.02 -15.25 12.67
CA GLU A 385 -2.65 -14.45 13.85
C GLU A 385 -1.26 -14.79 14.37
N THR A 386 -0.54 -13.74 14.75
CA THR A 386 0.89 -13.76 15.11
C THR A 386 1.08 -13.99 16.62
N GLN A 387 1.88 -14.99 17.00
CA GLN A 387 2.01 -15.45 18.39
C GLN A 387 3.13 -14.75 19.17
N ASP A 388 4.08 -14.18 18.45
CA ASP A 388 5.16 -13.29 18.95
C ASP A 388 4.71 -11.82 19.09
N GLY A 389 3.41 -11.56 19.03
CA GLY A 389 2.88 -10.19 19.06
C GLY A 389 3.33 -9.32 17.87
N GLY A 390 3.83 -9.93 16.80
CA GLY A 390 4.18 -9.29 15.54
C GLY A 390 5.66 -8.92 15.37
N ASP A 391 6.47 -8.98 16.44
CA ASP A 391 7.92 -8.73 16.36
C ASP A 391 8.69 -10.01 16.02
N ALA A 392 9.40 -10.01 14.90
CA ALA A 392 10.25 -11.14 14.51
C ALA A 392 11.48 -11.35 15.41
N LYS A 393 11.80 -10.43 16.34
CA LYS A 393 12.85 -10.63 17.37
C LYS A 393 12.43 -11.52 18.53
N ILE A 394 11.13 -11.75 18.74
CA ILE A 394 10.65 -12.59 19.84
C ILE A 394 10.55 -14.04 19.36
N GLU A 395 11.29 -14.94 20.02
CA GLU A 395 11.32 -16.35 19.64
C GLU A 395 10.19 -17.14 20.30
N VAL A 396 9.33 -17.75 19.47
CA VAL A 396 8.17 -18.56 19.87
C VAL A 396 7.97 -19.72 18.89
N SER A 397 7.26 -20.77 19.32
CA SER A 397 6.70 -21.79 18.42
C SER A 397 5.33 -22.25 18.98
N PRO A 398 4.26 -22.30 18.16
CA PRO A 398 4.21 -21.79 16.78
C PRO A 398 4.33 -20.25 16.77
N ARG A 399 4.73 -19.71 15.63
CA ARG A 399 4.90 -18.28 15.37
C ARG A 399 3.69 -17.64 14.72
N ASP A 400 3.08 -18.33 13.77
CA ASP A 400 1.81 -17.94 13.15
C ASP A 400 0.82 -19.09 13.32
N ILE A 401 -0.45 -18.75 13.61
CA ILE A 401 -1.56 -19.70 13.63
C ILE A 401 -2.55 -19.29 12.54
N ILE A 402 -2.97 -20.25 11.73
CA ILE A 402 -3.95 -20.07 10.66
C ILE A 402 -5.30 -20.56 11.19
N TYR A 403 -6.33 -19.73 11.04
CA TYR A 403 -7.69 -19.99 11.48
C TYR A 403 -8.63 -20.07 10.29
N THR A 404 -9.74 -20.80 10.45
CA THR A 404 -10.84 -20.84 9.49
C THR A 404 -12.20 -20.86 10.21
N GLU A 405 -13.20 -20.23 9.62
CA GLU A 405 -14.53 -20.00 10.21
C GLU A 405 -15.56 -19.85 9.08
N PRO A 406 -16.81 -20.33 9.23
CA PRO A 406 -17.90 -19.95 8.32
C PRO A 406 -18.12 -18.42 8.31
N ALA A 407 -18.68 -17.87 7.23
CA ALA A 407 -19.09 -16.46 7.20
C ALA A 407 -20.23 -16.15 8.19
N GLU A 408 -21.07 -17.16 8.47
CA GLU A 408 -22.13 -17.12 9.46
C GLU A 408 -21.92 -18.25 10.48
N PRO A 409 -21.02 -18.07 11.46
CA PRO A 409 -20.82 -19.05 12.52
C PRO A 409 -22.05 -19.10 13.43
N SER A 410 -22.35 -20.28 13.96
CA SER A 410 -23.42 -20.47 14.95
C SER A 410 -23.09 -19.70 16.26
N GLU A 411 -24.08 -19.32 17.07
CA GLU A 411 -23.92 -18.46 18.28
C GLU A 411 -22.84 -18.91 19.31
N ASN A 412 -22.35 -20.15 19.24
CA ASN A 412 -21.30 -20.69 20.11
C ASN A 412 -20.19 -21.42 19.33
N GLU A 413 -20.17 -21.29 18.00
CA GLU A 413 -19.12 -21.79 17.13
C GLU A 413 -17.86 -20.93 17.29
N GLN A 414 -16.68 -21.51 17.08
CA GLN A 414 -15.40 -20.84 17.34
C GLN A 414 -14.44 -21.07 16.17
N PRO A 415 -13.53 -20.11 15.89
CA PRO A 415 -12.50 -20.25 14.87
C PRO A 415 -11.70 -21.55 15.00
N VAL A 416 -11.75 -22.40 13.97
CA VAL A 416 -11.01 -23.65 13.93
C VAL A 416 -9.55 -23.36 13.55
N VAL A 417 -8.59 -23.89 14.31
CA VAL A 417 -7.17 -23.79 13.95
C VAL A 417 -6.88 -24.75 12.81
N LEU A 418 -6.73 -24.20 11.61
CA LEU A 418 -6.44 -24.94 10.38
C LEU A 418 -5.00 -25.48 10.37
N HIS A 419 -4.03 -24.65 10.74
CA HIS A 419 -2.62 -25.04 10.80
C HIS A 419 -1.78 -24.09 11.68
N LYS A 420 -0.54 -24.49 11.97
CA LYS A 420 0.41 -23.80 12.86
C LYS A 420 1.80 -23.82 12.20
N LEU A 421 2.47 -22.67 12.17
CA LEU A 421 3.72 -22.44 11.45
C LEU A 421 4.82 -21.95 12.42
N ASP A 422 6.08 -22.27 12.15
CA ASP A 422 7.25 -21.82 12.96
C ASP A 422 7.88 -20.53 12.40
N PHE A 423 7.70 -20.30 11.10
CA PHE A 423 8.16 -19.12 10.37
C PHE A 423 6.96 -18.24 9.99
N ARG A 424 7.15 -17.21 9.15
CA ARG A 424 6.03 -16.39 8.69
C ARG A 424 5.26 -17.02 7.55
N TYR A 425 3.94 -17.08 7.71
CA TYR A 425 2.97 -17.34 6.66
C TYR A 425 3.27 -16.55 5.38
N GLY A 426 3.39 -17.27 4.27
CA GLY A 426 3.59 -16.73 2.92
C GLY A 426 2.40 -16.92 1.97
N GLY A 427 1.33 -17.60 2.39
CA GLY A 427 0.12 -17.82 1.58
C GLY A 427 -0.45 -19.24 1.69
N ILE A 428 -1.58 -19.48 1.02
CA ILE A 428 -2.17 -20.82 0.80
C ILE A 428 -2.62 -20.94 -0.66
N SER A 429 -2.27 -22.05 -1.30
CA SER A 429 -2.89 -22.51 -2.55
C SER A 429 -3.92 -23.59 -2.22
N TRP A 430 -5.20 -23.27 -2.37
CA TRP A 430 -6.32 -24.19 -2.13
C TRP A 430 -6.49 -25.20 -3.28
N CYS A 431 -6.88 -26.44 -3.00
CA CYS A 431 -7.40 -27.37 -4.02
C CYS A 431 -8.85 -27.71 -3.72
N ASP A 432 -9.09 -28.35 -2.56
CA ASP A 432 -10.39 -28.71 -1.98
C ASP A 432 -10.19 -29.13 -0.51
N ASP A 433 -11.26 -29.55 0.18
CA ASP A 433 -11.18 -30.05 1.57
C ASP A 433 -10.24 -31.26 1.76
N SER A 434 -9.79 -31.95 0.70
CA SER A 434 -8.76 -33.00 0.79
C SER A 434 -7.32 -32.48 0.71
N LEU A 435 -7.09 -31.28 0.14
CA LEU A 435 -5.75 -30.77 -0.14
C LEU A 435 -5.68 -29.24 -0.20
N ALA A 436 -4.75 -28.66 0.55
CA ALA A 436 -4.20 -27.33 0.29
C ALA A 436 -2.68 -27.31 0.55
N LEU A 437 -1.98 -26.38 -0.10
CA LEU A 437 -0.55 -26.13 0.11
C LEU A 437 -0.36 -24.83 0.89
N VAL A 438 0.24 -24.89 2.06
CA VAL A 438 0.56 -23.72 2.90
C VAL A 438 2.04 -23.37 2.77
N TYR A 439 2.36 -22.09 2.60
CA TYR A 439 3.74 -21.63 2.49
C TYR A 439 4.16 -20.91 3.77
N GLU A 440 5.38 -21.15 4.25
CA GLU A 440 6.04 -20.34 5.28
C GLU A 440 7.48 -19.97 4.90
N SER A 441 7.96 -18.84 5.41
CA SER A 441 9.24 -18.24 5.05
C SER A 441 9.93 -17.55 6.23
N TRP A 442 11.26 -17.64 6.29
CA TRP A 442 12.09 -16.89 7.23
C TRP A 442 13.27 -16.24 6.51
N TYR A 443 13.29 -14.91 6.52
CA TYR A 443 14.23 -14.06 5.78
C TYR A 443 15.67 -14.30 6.23
N ARG A 444 15.93 -14.22 7.54
CA ARG A 444 17.28 -14.31 8.13
C ARG A 444 18.03 -15.59 7.78
N THR A 445 17.32 -16.72 7.66
CA THR A 445 17.89 -18.02 7.27
C THR A 445 17.61 -18.40 5.81
N ARG A 446 16.96 -17.51 5.04
CA ARG A 446 16.50 -17.72 3.65
C ARG A 446 15.57 -18.92 3.46
N ARG A 447 15.05 -19.49 4.55
CA ARG A 447 14.39 -20.80 4.56
C ARG A 447 12.93 -20.66 4.14
N LEU A 448 12.53 -21.48 3.18
CA LEU A 448 11.14 -21.65 2.74
C LEU A 448 10.68 -23.07 3.07
N ARG A 449 9.44 -23.21 3.50
CA ARG A 449 8.74 -24.50 3.57
C ARG A 449 7.41 -24.44 2.86
N THR A 450 7.04 -25.56 2.25
CA THR A 450 5.69 -25.83 1.75
C THR A 450 5.14 -27.00 2.53
N TRP A 451 3.94 -26.85 3.11
CA TRP A 451 3.22 -27.87 3.84
C TRP A 451 2.02 -28.36 3.05
N ILE A 452 1.70 -29.64 3.17
CA ILE A 452 0.43 -30.23 2.75
C ILE A 452 -0.49 -30.32 3.97
N ILE A 453 -1.72 -29.82 3.81
CA ILE A 453 -2.83 -30.00 4.76
C ILE A 453 -4.06 -30.56 4.03
N SER A 454 -4.99 -31.15 4.79
CA SER A 454 -6.31 -31.60 4.29
C SER A 454 -7.41 -30.86 5.06
N PRO A 455 -7.88 -29.70 4.57
CA PRO A 455 -8.70 -28.75 5.35
C PRO A 455 -10.02 -29.28 5.94
N GLY A 456 -10.58 -30.36 5.37
CA GLY A 456 -11.80 -31.01 5.85
C GLY A 456 -11.57 -32.29 6.66
N CYS A 457 -10.34 -32.59 7.08
CA CYS A 457 -10.01 -33.84 7.78
C CYS A 457 -9.07 -33.60 8.97
N GLU A 458 -9.63 -33.33 10.16
CA GLU A 458 -8.87 -33.04 11.39
C GLU A 458 -7.91 -34.17 11.82
N SER A 459 -8.17 -35.42 11.41
CA SER A 459 -7.31 -36.57 11.69
C SER A 459 -6.13 -36.74 10.72
N ALA A 460 -6.07 -35.94 9.64
CA ALA A 460 -4.98 -35.96 8.68
C ALA A 460 -3.86 -34.99 9.11
N SER A 461 -2.82 -35.52 9.76
CA SER A 461 -1.66 -34.74 10.19
C SER A 461 -1.00 -33.97 9.02
N PRO A 462 -0.82 -32.65 9.15
CA PRO A 462 -0.01 -31.85 8.23
C PRO A 462 1.40 -32.43 8.05
N ARG A 463 1.96 -32.30 6.84
CA ARG A 463 3.34 -32.71 6.54
C ARG A 463 4.08 -31.68 5.70
N ILE A 464 5.38 -31.57 5.92
CA ILE A 464 6.27 -30.82 5.03
C ILE A 464 6.35 -31.56 3.69
N LEU A 465 6.15 -30.81 2.61
CA LEU A 465 6.37 -31.24 1.23
C LEU A 465 7.77 -30.83 0.75
N PHE A 466 8.15 -29.58 1.00
CA PHE A 466 9.46 -29.02 0.67
C PHE A 466 9.99 -28.20 1.86
N ASP A 467 11.28 -28.32 2.18
CA ASP A 467 12.01 -27.49 3.14
C ASP A 467 13.37 -27.17 2.53
N ARG A 468 13.68 -25.88 2.33
CA ARG A 468 14.70 -25.45 1.35
C ARG A 468 15.19 -24.01 1.58
N SER A 469 16.26 -23.62 0.90
CA SER A 469 16.66 -22.21 0.74
C SER A 469 15.94 -21.56 -0.45
N SER A 470 15.58 -20.28 -0.31
CA SER A 470 15.13 -19.41 -1.40
C SER A 470 16.24 -19.05 -2.39
N GLU A 471 17.51 -19.18 -2.01
CA GLU A 471 18.66 -18.83 -2.85
C GLU A 471 19.10 -19.98 -3.78
N ASP A 472 18.79 -21.23 -3.43
CA ASP A 472 19.17 -22.48 -4.13
C ASP A 472 18.20 -22.83 -5.29
N VAL A 473 18.24 -22.05 -6.37
CA VAL A 473 17.33 -22.22 -7.53
C VAL A 473 17.44 -23.56 -8.26
N TYR A 474 18.54 -24.29 -8.14
CA TYR A 474 18.70 -25.62 -8.78
C TYR A 474 17.78 -26.69 -8.18
N SER A 475 17.34 -26.53 -6.93
CA SER A 475 16.42 -27.46 -6.27
C SER A 475 14.97 -26.98 -6.27
N ASP A 476 14.65 -25.85 -6.93
CA ASP A 476 13.30 -25.30 -7.08
C ASP A 476 12.34 -26.36 -7.69
N PRO A 477 11.30 -26.79 -6.96
CA PRO A 477 10.33 -27.76 -7.46
C PRO A 477 9.34 -27.16 -8.48
N GLY A 478 9.31 -25.84 -8.63
CA GLY A 478 8.28 -25.13 -9.37
C GLY A 478 7.02 -24.87 -8.54
N SER A 479 6.09 -24.10 -9.12
CA SER A 479 4.81 -23.73 -8.49
C SER A 479 3.65 -24.57 -9.04
N PRO A 480 2.62 -24.88 -8.22
CA PRO A 480 1.43 -25.57 -8.70
C PRO A 480 0.71 -24.75 -9.77
N MET A 481 0.28 -25.38 -10.87
CA MET A 481 -0.63 -24.74 -11.80
C MET A 481 -2.03 -24.62 -11.20
N MET A 482 -2.65 -23.47 -11.39
CA MET A 482 -4.01 -23.19 -10.92
C MET A 482 -5.03 -23.32 -12.06
N ARG A 483 -6.23 -23.77 -11.73
CA ARG A 483 -7.44 -23.77 -12.56
C ARG A 483 -8.45 -22.74 -12.05
N LYS A 484 -9.29 -22.20 -12.93
CA LYS A 484 -10.46 -21.41 -12.52
C LYS A 484 -11.60 -22.33 -12.04
N THR A 485 -12.50 -21.82 -11.19
CA THR A 485 -13.76 -22.46 -10.74
C THR A 485 -14.98 -21.81 -11.40
N SER A 486 -16.16 -22.43 -11.32
CA SER A 486 -17.41 -21.84 -11.83
C SER A 486 -17.78 -20.49 -11.17
N ILE A 487 -17.50 -20.34 -9.87
CA ILE A 487 -17.72 -19.09 -9.11
C ILE A 487 -16.65 -18.01 -9.39
N GLY A 488 -15.57 -18.38 -10.06
CA GLY A 488 -14.56 -17.46 -10.59
C GLY A 488 -13.25 -17.36 -9.80
N THR A 489 -13.14 -18.09 -8.69
CA THR A 489 -11.91 -18.23 -7.89
C THR A 489 -10.86 -19.10 -8.61
N TYR A 490 -9.65 -19.18 -8.05
CA TYR A 490 -8.57 -20.04 -8.54
C TYR A 490 -8.14 -21.06 -7.49
N VAL A 491 -8.10 -22.33 -7.89
CA VAL A 491 -7.67 -23.48 -7.07
C VAL A 491 -6.61 -24.30 -7.80
N ILE A 492 -5.84 -25.14 -7.10
CA ILE A 492 -4.83 -26.01 -7.70
C ILE A 492 -5.49 -26.97 -8.71
N ALA A 493 -4.86 -27.13 -9.88
CA ALA A 493 -5.27 -28.11 -10.88
C ALA A 493 -4.91 -29.54 -10.42
N LYS A 494 -5.88 -30.25 -9.86
CA LYS A 494 -5.79 -31.69 -9.55
C LYS A 494 -5.80 -32.52 -10.84
N ILE A 495 -4.83 -33.41 -10.97
CA ILE A 495 -4.61 -34.23 -12.16
C ILE A 495 -4.77 -35.72 -11.86
N LYS A 496 -5.34 -36.46 -12.82
CA LYS A 496 -5.43 -37.92 -12.83
C LYS A 496 -4.75 -38.55 -14.04
N LYS A 497 -4.33 -39.80 -13.87
CA LYS A 497 -4.00 -40.73 -14.95
C LYS A 497 -5.16 -41.71 -15.10
N GLU A 498 -5.40 -42.21 -16.31
CA GLU A 498 -6.56 -43.06 -16.64
C GLU A 498 -6.58 -44.43 -15.91
N SER A 499 -5.46 -44.86 -15.34
CA SER A 499 -5.24 -46.20 -14.79
C SER A 499 -4.62 -46.22 -13.40
N ASP A 500 -4.74 -45.11 -12.64
CA ASP A 500 -4.10 -44.93 -11.35
C ASP A 500 -5.01 -44.12 -10.39
N GLU A 501 -5.10 -44.56 -9.14
CA GLU A 501 -5.85 -43.88 -8.08
C GLU A 501 -5.08 -42.68 -7.49
N GLY A 502 -3.77 -42.59 -7.76
CA GLY A 502 -2.88 -41.50 -7.35
C GLY A 502 -3.42 -40.10 -7.64
N THR A 503 -2.97 -39.11 -6.86
CA THR A 503 -3.46 -37.72 -6.95
C THR A 503 -2.30 -36.81 -7.28
N TYR A 504 -2.32 -36.23 -8.47
CA TYR A 504 -1.17 -35.53 -9.03
C TYR A 504 -1.40 -34.02 -9.14
N LEU A 505 -0.31 -33.26 -9.02
CA LEU A 505 -0.28 -31.82 -9.29
C LEU A 505 0.60 -31.54 -10.53
N LEU A 506 0.31 -30.48 -11.27
CA LEU A 506 1.26 -29.91 -12.24
C LEU A 506 2.15 -28.89 -11.54
N LEU A 507 3.46 -29.12 -11.53
CA LEU A 507 4.46 -28.15 -11.08
C LEU A 507 5.15 -27.52 -12.29
N ASN A 508 4.95 -26.21 -12.47
CA ASN A 508 5.59 -25.38 -13.50
C ASN A 508 6.80 -24.67 -12.89
N GLY A 509 8.00 -24.88 -13.44
CA GLY A 509 9.24 -24.38 -12.87
C GLY A 509 10.21 -23.80 -13.90
N SER A 510 11.06 -22.87 -13.43
CA SER A 510 12.08 -22.22 -14.26
C SER A 510 13.21 -23.17 -14.69
N GLY A 511 13.41 -24.24 -13.92
CA GLY A 511 14.41 -25.29 -14.20
C GLY A 511 15.82 -24.75 -14.30
N ALA A 512 16.27 -23.95 -13.33
CA ALA A 512 17.66 -23.52 -13.27
C ALA A 512 18.58 -24.74 -13.17
N THR A 513 19.60 -24.81 -14.02
CA THR A 513 20.59 -25.90 -14.05
C THR A 513 22.00 -25.35 -14.28
N PRO A 514 23.06 -26.16 -14.10
CA PRO A 514 24.39 -25.87 -14.61
C PRO A 514 24.50 -25.70 -16.14
N GLN A 515 23.40 -25.67 -16.90
CA GLN A 515 23.34 -25.31 -18.32
C GLN A 515 22.58 -23.99 -18.57
N GLY A 516 21.93 -23.43 -17.54
CA GLY A 516 20.97 -22.31 -17.61
C GLY A 516 19.55 -22.77 -17.26
N ASN A 517 18.59 -21.85 -17.36
CA ASN A 517 17.17 -22.16 -17.17
C ASN A 517 16.63 -23.03 -18.32
N ILE A 518 16.12 -24.21 -17.98
CA ILE A 518 15.43 -25.18 -18.84
C ILE A 518 14.03 -25.40 -18.23
N PRO A 519 13.04 -24.56 -18.55
CA PRO A 519 11.73 -24.62 -17.89
C PRO A 519 11.00 -25.93 -18.16
N PHE A 520 10.14 -26.31 -17.23
CA PHE A 520 9.55 -27.64 -17.18
C PHE A 520 8.12 -27.66 -16.65
N LEU A 521 7.46 -28.79 -16.94
CA LEU A 521 6.20 -29.20 -16.34
C LEU A 521 6.38 -30.62 -15.76
N ASP A 522 6.49 -30.71 -14.44
CA ASP A 522 6.56 -31.96 -13.69
C ASP A 522 5.14 -32.35 -13.23
N LEU A 523 4.78 -33.60 -13.41
CA LEU A 523 3.58 -34.21 -12.83
C LEU A 523 3.99 -34.85 -11.49
N PHE A 524 3.51 -34.30 -10.38
CA PHE A 524 3.96 -34.61 -9.02
C PHE A 524 2.90 -35.42 -8.28
N ASP A 525 3.18 -36.67 -7.90
CA ASP A 525 2.28 -37.45 -7.03
C ASP A 525 2.37 -36.93 -5.59
N ILE A 526 1.26 -36.38 -5.10
CA ILE A 526 1.20 -35.82 -3.75
C ILE A 526 1.45 -36.88 -2.67
N ASN A 527 1.10 -38.15 -2.92
CA ASN A 527 1.12 -39.21 -1.93
C ASN A 527 2.52 -39.79 -1.71
N THR A 528 3.22 -40.15 -2.79
CA THR A 528 4.58 -40.71 -2.71
C THR A 528 5.69 -39.66 -2.77
N GLY A 529 5.40 -38.44 -3.23
CA GLY A 529 6.41 -37.41 -3.49
C GLY A 529 7.22 -37.64 -4.78
N ASN A 530 6.86 -38.64 -5.58
CA ASN A 530 7.49 -38.89 -6.88
C ASN A 530 7.09 -37.83 -7.91
N LYS A 531 8.01 -37.53 -8.84
CA LYS A 531 7.78 -36.58 -9.92
C LYS A 531 8.13 -37.16 -11.29
N GLU A 532 7.29 -36.87 -12.28
CA GLU A 532 7.40 -37.33 -13.66
C GLU A 532 7.52 -36.12 -14.60
N ARG A 533 8.61 -36.05 -15.37
CA ARG A 533 8.86 -34.99 -16.35
C ARG A 533 7.92 -35.14 -17.56
N ILE A 534 6.75 -34.50 -17.55
CA ILE A 534 5.79 -34.63 -18.66
C ILE A 534 6.10 -33.67 -19.82
N TRP A 535 6.75 -32.53 -19.57
CA TRP A 535 7.26 -31.63 -20.62
C TRP A 535 8.46 -30.80 -20.14
N GLU A 536 9.35 -30.44 -21.06
CA GLU A 536 10.48 -29.52 -20.86
C GLU A 536 10.80 -28.73 -22.13
N SER A 537 11.40 -27.55 -21.95
CA SER A 537 11.99 -26.75 -23.02
C SER A 537 13.17 -27.45 -23.69
N ASP A 538 13.32 -27.26 -25.00
CA ASP A 538 14.51 -27.68 -25.75
C ASP A 538 15.75 -26.90 -25.28
N LYS A 539 16.53 -27.53 -24.39
CA LYS A 539 17.76 -26.98 -23.81
C LYS A 539 18.82 -26.52 -24.82
N GLU A 540 18.81 -27.01 -26.06
CA GLU A 540 19.83 -26.66 -27.06
C GLU A 540 19.40 -25.48 -27.96
N LYS A 541 18.11 -25.45 -28.37
CA LYS A 541 17.59 -24.42 -29.29
C LYS A 541 16.72 -23.33 -28.64
N TYR A 542 15.77 -23.69 -27.78
CA TYR A 542 14.68 -22.79 -27.38
C TYR A 542 14.73 -22.41 -25.90
N TYR A 543 14.15 -21.26 -25.57
CA TYR A 543 13.63 -20.99 -24.24
C TYR A 543 12.11 -20.97 -24.37
N GLU A 544 11.47 -21.94 -23.72
CA GLU A 544 10.03 -22.11 -23.73
C GLU A 544 9.53 -22.24 -22.29
N THR A 545 8.42 -21.60 -21.96
CA THR A 545 7.83 -21.55 -20.61
C THR A 545 6.33 -21.82 -20.67
N VAL A 546 5.77 -22.49 -19.65
CA VAL A 546 4.32 -22.67 -19.54
C VAL A 546 3.69 -21.40 -18.98
N VAL A 547 2.72 -20.85 -19.70
CA VAL A 547 2.06 -19.56 -19.42
C VAL A 547 0.70 -19.74 -18.75
N ALA A 548 -0.11 -20.70 -19.22
CA ALA A 548 -1.45 -20.93 -18.73
C ALA A 548 -1.91 -22.38 -18.93
N LEU A 549 -2.75 -22.88 -18.03
CA LEU A 549 -3.58 -24.06 -18.26
C LEU A 549 -4.76 -23.66 -19.16
N MET A 550 -5.05 -24.47 -20.18
CA MET A 550 -6.05 -24.19 -21.23
C MET A 550 -7.17 -25.23 -21.29
N CYS A 551 -7.18 -26.19 -20.37
CA CYS A 551 -8.20 -27.24 -20.19
C CYS A 551 -8.79 -27.20 -18.76
N ASP A 552 -8.89 -26.01 -18.16
CA ASP A 552 -9.17 -25.81 -16.74
C ASP A 552 -10.66 -25.55 -16.42
N GLN A 553 -11.56 -26.04 -17.29
CA GLN A 553 -12.97 -25.65 -17.33
C GLN A 553 -13.89 -26.55 -16.54
N ASP A 554 -13.97 -27.83 -16.91
CA ASP A 554 -14.96 -28.75 -16.35
C ASP A 554 -14.63 -29.04 -14.88
N GLU A 555 -15.61 -28.87 -13.97
CA GLU A 555 -15.40 -29.10 -12.55
C GLU A 555 -15.23 -30.61 -12.27
N GLY A 556 -14.00 -30.99 -11.92
CA GLY A 556 -13.56 -32.39 -11.79
C GLY A 556 -12.05 -32.53 -11.91
N ASP A 557 -11.59 -33.79 -11.91
CA ASP A 557 -10.19 -34.15 -12.15
C ASP A 557 -9.81 -33.95 -13.64
N ILE A 558 -8.69 -33.29 -13.90
CA ILE A 558 -8.16 -33.13 -15.26
C ILE A 558 -7.29 -34.34 -15.59
N TYR A 559 -7.56 -35.04 -16.70
CA TYR A 559 -6.75 -36.20 -17.09
C TYR A 559 -5.53 -35.80 -17.93
N VAL A 560 -4.38 -36.44 -17.72
CA VAL A 560 -3.12 -36.15 -18.45
C VAL A 560 -3.29 -36.26 -19.97
N ASN A 561 -4.13 -37.18 -20.46
CA ASN A 561 -4.43 -37.35 -21.89
C ASN A 561 -5.25 -36.18 -22.50
N GLN A 562 -5.91 -35.37 -21.67
CA GLN A 562 -6.74 -34.22 -22.07
C GLN A 562 -6.01 -32.87 -21.86
N LEU A 563 -4.79 -32.89 -21.31
CA LEU A 563 -4.05 -31.70 -20.93
C LEU A 563 -3.81 -30.77 -22.13
N ARG A 564 -4.23 -29.51 -22.00
CA ARG A 564 -3.89 -28.42 -22.90
C ARG A 564 -3.23 -27.30 -22.10
N VAL A 565 -2.06 -26.85 -22.52
CA VAL A 565 -1.38 -25.69 -21.93
C VAL A 565 -0.95 -24.70 -23.01
N LEU A 566 -0.90 -23.43 -22.67
CA LEU A 566 -0.25 -22.42 -23.49
C LEU A 566 1.22 -22.31 -23.06
N THR A 567 2.13 -22.35 -24.03
CA THR A 567 3.53 -21.98 -23.84
C THR A 567 3.86 -20.67 -24.53
N SER A 568 4.84 -19.92 -23.99
CA SER A 568 5.58 -18.90 -24.73
C SER A 568 6.94 -19.46 -25.10
N LYS A 569 7.30 -19.38 -26.38
CA LYS A 569 8.47 -20.00 -27.00
C LYS A 569 9.28 -18.96 -27.76
N GLU A 570 10.59 -19.00 -27.58
CA GLU A 570 11.55 -18.12 -28.23
C GLU A 570 12.92 -18.80 -28.40
N SER A 571 13.82 -18.14 -29.13
CA SER A 571 15.22 -18.54 -29.24
C SER A 571 16.15 -17.33 -29.23
N LYS A 572 17.46 -17.57 -29.32
CA LYS A 572 18.52 -16.55 -29.39
C LYS A 572 18.28 -15.49 -30.48
N THR A 573 17.50 -15.82 -31.51
CA THR A 573 17.21 -14.97 -32.69
C THR A 573 15.71 -14.85 -33.02
N GLU A 574 14.85 -15.65 -32.40
CA GLU A 574 13.39 -15.66 -32.66
C GLU A 574 12.68 -15.10 -31.42
N ASN A 575 12.02 -13.95 -31.55
CA ASN A 575 11.26 -13.32 -30.46
C ASN A 575 10.06 -14.16 -30.01
N THR A 576 9.60 -13.91 -28.78
CA THR A 576 8.49 -14.61 -28.13
C THR A 576 7.27 -14.79 -29.03
N GLN A 577 6.89 -16.05 -29.24
CA GLN A 577 5.62 -16.47 -29.85
C GLN A 577 4.88 -17.39 -28.89
N TYR A 578 3.56 -17.47 -29.00
CA TYR A 578 2.75 -18.37 -28.19
C TYR A 578 2.33 -19.61 -28.97
N PHE A 579 2.33 -20.75 -28.28
CA PHE A 579 1.95 -22.06 -28.80
C PHE A 579 0.94 -22.72 -27.87
N LEU A 580 -0.07 -23.38 -28.45
CA LEU A 580 -1.00 -24.24 -27.72
C LEU A 580 -0.51 -25.69 -27.83
N LEU A 581 -0.14 -26.27 -26.70
CA LEU A 581 0.38 -27.63 -26.58
C LEU A 581 -0.72 -28.55 -26.04
N SER A 582 -1.07 -29.62 -26.77
CA SER A 582 -2.15 -30.54 -26.41
C SER A 582 -1.68 -32.00 -26.33
N TRP A 583 -2.04 -32.70 -25.27
CA TRP A 583 -1.84 -34.13 -25.05
C TRP A 583 -2.94 -34.97 -25.75
N PRO A 584 -2.74 -36.30 -25.92
CA PRO A 584 -1.58 -37.11 -25.50
C PRO A 584 -0.36 -36.99 -26.42
N GLU A 585 -0.50 -36.58 -27.69
CA GLU A 585 0.61 -36.54 -28.66
C GLU A 585 1.62 -35.41 -28.42
N LYS A 586 1.32 -34.48 -27.49
CA LYS A 586 2.07 -33.23 -27.26
C LYS A 586 2.14 -32.39 -28.55
N LYS A 587 1.02 -32.31 -29.27
CA LYS A 587 0.85 -31.50 -30.49
C LYS A 587 0.97 -30.02 -30.13
N ALA A 588 2.05 -29.38 -30.57
CA ALA A 588 2.21 -27.93 -30.50
C ALA A 588 1.58 -27.25 -31.72
N THR A 589 0.76 -26.23 -31.50
CA THR A 589 0.12 -25.41 -32.55
C THR A 589 0.49 -23.94 -32.30
N GLN A 590 1.16 -23.29 -33.26
CA GLN A 590 1.56 -21.88 -33.11
C GLN A 590 0.34 -20.96 -33.25
N ILE A 591 0.13 -20.06 -32.28
CA ILE A 591 -1.03 -19.15 -32.26
C ILE A 591 -0.69 -17.68 -32.52
N THR A 592 0.58 -17.27 -32.44
CA THR A 592 1.04 -15.91 -32.81
C THR A 592 2.16 -15.95 -33.84
N ASN A 593 2.26 -14.88 -34.63
CA ASN A 593 3.36 -14.66 -35.57
C ASN A 593 3.80 -13.18 -35.53
N PHE A 594 4.25 -12.73 -34.37
CA PHE A 594 4.71 -11.36 -34.17
C PHE A 594 6.04 -11.11 -34.91
N PRO A 595 6.21 -9.98 -35.61
CA PRO A 595 7.47 -9.67 -36.29
C PRO A 595 8.61 -9.42 -35.29
N HIS A 596 9.85 -9.61 -35.74
CA HIS A 596 11.03 -9.32 -34.93
C HIS A 596 11.08 -7.82 -34.56
N PRO A 597 11.11 -7.46 -33.27
CA PRO A 597 10.88 -6.08 -32.84
C PRO A 597 12.01 -5.11 -33.21
N TYR A 598 13.24 -5.61 -33.35
CA TYR A 598 14.44 -4.79 -33.63
C TYR A 598 15.20 -5.30 -34.87
N PRO A 599 14.66 -5.18 -36.10
CA PRO A 599 15.24 -5.82 -37.30
C PRO A 599 16.72 -5.50 -37.55
N GLN A 600 17.17 -4.30 -37.17
CA GLN A 600 18.56 -3.86 -37.26
C GLN A 600 19.53 -4.58 -36.30
N LEU A 601 19.02 -5.40 -35.36
CA LEU A 601 19.80 -6.18 -34.40
C LEU A 601 19.51 -7.70 -34.47
N SER A 602 18.76 -8.20 -35.47
CA SER A 602 18.34 -9.62 -35.53
C SER A 602 19.49 -10.63 -35.74
N SER A 603 20.69 -10.15 -36.08
CA SER A 603 21.93 -10.94 -36.20
C SER A 603 22.97 -10.64 -35.10
N LEU A 604 22.54 -10.02 -33.98
CA LEU A 604 23.39 -9.89 -32.79
C LEU A 604 23.84 -11.28 -32.29
N LYS A 605 24.97 -11.32 -31.58
CA LYS A 605 25.47 -12.56 -30.96
C LYS A 605 25.23 -12.50 -29.45
N LYS A 606 24.50 -13.48 -28.90
CA LYS A 606 24.29 -13.71 -27.46
C LYS A 606 25.11 -14.93 -27.02
N GLU A 607 25.95 -14.77 -25.99
CA GLU A 607 26.64 -15.88 -25.32
C GLU A 607 26.50 -15.75 -23.80
N MET A 608 26.04 -16.79 -23.12
CA MET A 608 26.12 -16.87 -21.66
C MET A 608 27.50 -17.41 -21.28
N ILE A 609 28.39 -16.52 -20.82
CA ILE A 609 29.77 -16.84 -20.47
C ILE A 609 29.91 -17.21 -19.00
N ARG A 610 30.97 -17.94 -18.68
CA ARG A 610 31.34 -18.33 -17.31
C ARG A 610 32.81 -18.11 -17.05
N TYR A 611 33.11 -17.71 -15.84
CA TYR A 611 34.44 -17.37 -15.34
C TYR A 611 34.45 -17.58 -13.82
N GLN A 612 35.60 -17.43 -13.18
CA GLN A 612 35.77 -17.76 -11.76
C GLN A 612 36.39 -16.57 -11.01
N ARG A 613 35.86 -16.27 -9.83
CA ARG A 613 36.47 -15.29 -8.91
C ARG A 613 37.70 -15.91 -8.25
N ARG A 614 38.67 -15.09 -7.85
CA ARG A 614 39.96 -15.56 -7.29
C ARG A 614 39.83 -16.43 -6.02
N ASP A 615 38.69 -16.37 -5.32
CA ASP A 615 38.34 -17.20 -4.15
C ASP A 615 37.60 -18.51 -4.51
N GLY A 616 37.46 -18.82 -5.80
CA GLY A 616 36.86 -20.05 -6.32
C GLY A 616 35.39 -19.96 -6.74
N VAL A 617 34.68 -18.89 -6.37
CA VAL A 617 33.25 -18.70 -6.68
C VAL A 617 33.02 -18.68 -8.20
N GLN A 618 32.07 -19.49 -8.68
CA GLN A 618 31.67 -19.50 -10.08
C GLN A 618 30.85 -18.24 -10.40
N LEU A 619 31.19 -17.56 -11.48
CA LEU A 619 30.50 -16.36 -11.95
C LEU A 619 29.98 -16.56 -13.38
N THR A 620 28.89 -15.87 -13.71
CA THR A 620 28.27 -15.91 -15.03
C THR A 620 27.95 -14.50 -15.52
N ALA A 621 27.89 -14.32 -16.84
CA ALA A 621 27.41 -13.09 -17.46
C ALA A 621 26.76 -13.41 -18.80
N THR A 622 25.95 -12.50 -19.34
CA THR A 622 25.57 -12.58 -20.76
C THR A 622 26.33 -11.55 -21.58
N LEU A 623 27.23 -12.04 -22.43
CA LEU A 623 27.94 -11.24 -23.41
C LEU A 623 27.05 -11.07 -24.65
N TYR A 624 26.77 -9.82 -25.00
CA TYR A 624 26.18 -9.47 -26.29
C TYR A 624 27.21 -8.75 -27.16
N LEU A 625 27.30 -9.17 -28.42
CA LEU A 625 28.16 -8.54 -29.43
C LEU A 625 27.28 -8.05 -30.60
N PRO A 626 27.64 -6.90 -31.21
CA PRO A 626 26.80 -6.27 -32.23
C PRO A 626 26.75 -7.10 -33.52
N PRO A 627 25.71 -6.89 -34.36
CA PRO A 627 25.62 -7.48 -35.70
C PRO A 627 26.91 -7.37 -36.50
N ASP A 628 27.16 -8.41 -37.31
CA ASP A 628 28.29 -8.53 -38.24
C ASP A 628 29.70 -8.38 -37.65
N TYR A 629 29.85 -8.32 -36.33
CA TYR A 629 31.14 -8.23 -35.63
C TYR A 629 32.01 -9.47 -35.87
N ASP A 630 33.26 -9.24 -36.28
CA ASP A 630 34.28 -10.26 -36.46
C ASP A 630 35.57 -9.83 -35.72
N PRO A 631 35.97 -10.52 -34.62
CA PRO A 631 37.18 -10.18 -33.87
C PRO A 631 38.46 -10.13 -34.72
N ALA A 632 38.55 -10.93 -35.80
CA ALA A 632 39.73 -10.97 -36.66
C ALA A 632 39.82 -9.78 -37.64
N ARG A 633 38.69 -9.09 -37.88
CA ARG A 633 38.58 -7.91 -38.76
C ARG A 633 38.50 -6.61 -37.98
N ASP A 634 37.68 -6.59 -36.93
CA ASP A 634 37.31 -5.37 -36.20
C ASP A 634 38.20 -5.11 -34.98
N GLY A 635 38.83 -6.14 -34.41
CA GLY A 635 39.55 -6.07 -33.15
C GLY A 635 38.64 -5.86 -31.92
N PRO A 636 39.23 -5.71 -30.71
CA PRO A 636 38.47 -5.57 -29.47
C PRO A 636 37.61 -4.28 -29.44
N LEU A 637 36.34 -4.40 -29.06
CA LEU A 637 35.37 -3.31 -29.05
C LEU A 637 35.48 -2.44 -27.79
N PRO A 638 34.96 -1.19 -27.80
CA PRO A 638 34.56 -0.54 -26.55
C PRO A 638 33.46 -1.38 -25.88
N CYS A 639 33.52 -1.50 -24.55
CA CYS A 639 32.65 -2.38 -23.78
C CYS A 639 31.84 -1.59 -22.75
N LEU A 640 30.56 -1.95 -22.58
CA LEU A 640 29.72 -1.49 -21.48
C LEU A 640 29.38 -2.67 -20.58
N MET A 641 29.96 -2.69 -19.38
CA MET A 641 29.59 -3.60 -18.31
C MET A 641 28.40 -3.02 -17.55
N TRP A 642 27.30 -3.78 -17.43
CA TRP A 642 26.11 -3.33 -16.73
C TRP A 642 25.61 -4.40 -15.75
N SER A 643 25.62 -4.10 -14.44
CA SER A 643 25.28 -5.10 -13.42
C SER A 643 24.57 -4.53 -12.19
N TYR A 644 24.19 -5.44 -11.30
CA TYR A 644 23.49 -5.23 -10.04
C TYR A 644 23.99 -6.29 -9.03
N PRO A 645 24.58 -5.92 -7.88
CA PRO A 645 25.06 -6.90 -6.91
C PRO A 645 23.93 -7.69 -6.24
N GLY A 646 24.21 -8.94 -5.86
CA GLY A 646 23.29 -9.79 -5.11
C GLY A 646 23.93 -10.27 -3.81
N GLU A 647 23.17 -10.31 -2.72
CA GLU A 647 23.64 -10.67 -1.39
C GLU A 647 23.17 -12.09 -1.02
N PHE A 648 24.09 -12.98 -0.64
CA PHE A 648 23.86 -14.43 -0.46
C PHE A 648 24.36 -14.96 0.89
N LYS A 649 23.74 -16.06 1.35
CA LYS A 649 24.16 -16.80 2.56
C LYS A 649 25.00 -18.07 2.30
N SER A 650 25.32 -18.39 1.04
CA SER A 650 26.35 -19.39 0.71
C SER A 650 26.99 -19.20 -0.67
N LYS A 651 28.22 -19.68 -0.82
CA LYS A 651 28.94 -19.73 -2.12
C LYS A 651 28.27 -20.63 -3.14
N ASP A 652 27.69 -21.75 -2.72
CA ASP A 652 27.02 -22.70 -3.61
C ASP A 652 25.74 -22.11 -4.24
N ALA A 653 24.99 -21.28 -3.50
CA ALA A 653 23.82 -20.58 -4.02
C ALA A 653 24.20 -19.37 -4.89
N ALA A 654 25.26 -18.65 -4.50
CA ALA A 654 25.83 -17.54 -5.27
C ALA A 654 26.36 -17.96 -6.65
N GLY A 655 26.90 -19.19 -6.76
CA GLY A 655 27.46 -19.74 -8.00
C GLY A 655 26.45 -20.37 -8.97
N GLN A 656 25.13 -20.30 -8.69
CA GLN A 656 24.12 -20.93 -9.54
C GLN A 656 23.80 -20.09 -10.77
N VAL A 657 23.76 -20.74 -11.93
CA VAL A 657 23.41 -20.10 -13.22
C VAL A 657 21.94 -19.67 -13.18
N ARG A 658 21.66 -18.43 -13.59
CA ARG A 658 20.32 -17.84 -13.69
C ARG A 658 20.08 -17.25 -15.08
N GLY A 659 18.85 -17.34 -15.59
CA GLY A 659 18.50 -16.99 -16.96
C GLY A 659 18.83 -18.11 -17.95
N SER A 660 18.48 -17.94 -19.24
CA SER A 660 18.75 -18.99 -20.25
C SER A 660 19.69 -18.52 -21.35
N PRO A 661 20.64 -19.37 -21.83
CA PRO A 661 21.38 -19.07 -23.05
C PRO A 661 20.45 -18.92 -24.27
N ASN A 662 19.27 -19.56 -24.27
CA ASN A 662 18.36 -19.61 -25.42
C ASN A 662 17.26 -18.53 -25.42
N GLU A 663 17.09 -17.81 -24.31
CA GLU A 663 16.15 -16.69 -24.14
C GLU A 663 16.45 -15.54 -25.13
N PHE A 664 15.41 -14.85 -25.60
CA PHE A 664 15.53 -13.80 -26.61
C PHE A 664 16.19 -12.53 -26.05
N ALA A 665 16.76 -11.72 -26.95
CA ALA A 665 17.39 -10.45 -26.62
C ALA A 665 16.35 -9.32 -26.40
N GLY A 666 15.59 -9.39 -25.30
CA GLY A 666 14.60 -8.38 -24.93
C GLY A 666 15.21 -7.03 -24.54
N ILE A 667 15.25 -6.07 -25.47
CA ILE A 667 15.81 -4.73 -25.22
C ILE A 667 14.77 -3.80 -24.58
N GLY A 668 14.87 -3.59 -23.26
CA GLY A 668 14.10 -2.56 -22.55
C GLY A 668 14.50 -1.13 -22.95
N THR A 669 13.60 -0.17 -22.75
CA THR A 669 13.71 1.22 -23.24
C THR A 669 14.90 2.02 -22.69
N THR A 670 15.48 1.62 -21.56
CA THR A 670 16.70 2.23 -20.98
C THR A 670 17.92 1.27 -20.98
N SER A 671 17.80 0.11 -21.64
CA SER A 671 18.74 -1.01 -21.56
C SER A 671 20.15 -0.68 -22.07
N PRO A 672 21.23 -1.20 -21.43
CA PRO A 672 22.58 -1.13 -21.97
C PRO A 672 22.71 -1.78 -23.37
N MET A 673 21.81 -2.70 -23.73
CA MET A 673 21.83 -3.38 -25.04
C MET A 673 21.58 -2.44 -26.22
N LEU A 674 21.06 -1.23 -25.99
CA LEU A 674 20.90 -0.20 -27.02
C LEU A 674 22.24 0.21 -27.65
N TRP A 675 23.36 0.12 -26.92
CA TRP A 675 24.69 0.44 -27.46
C TRP A 675 25.30 -0.64 -28.38
N LEU A 676 24.62 -1.79 -28.57
CA LEU A 676 24.92 -2.70 -29.69
C LEU A 676 24.76 -1.97 -31.04
N ALA A 677 23.75 -1.09 -31.17
CA ALA A 677 23.56 -0.24 -32.35
C ALA A 677 24.67 0.82 -32.54
N ARG A 678 25.53 0.99 -31.53
CA ARG A 678 26.70 1.90 -31.52
C ARG A 678 28.03 1.12 -31.56
N ARG A 679 27.97 -0.17 -31.90
CA ARG A 679 29.09 -1.15 -31.95
C ARG A 679 29.85 -1.36 -30.63
N PHE A 680 29.18 -1.22 -29.48
CA PHE A 680 29.75 -1.67 -28.20
C PHE A 680 29.57 -3.18 -28.03
N ALA A 681 30.54 -3.83 -27.37
CA ALA A 681 30.29 -5.08 -26.66
C ALA A 681 29.53 -4.77 -25.36
N ILE A 682 28.53 -5.59 -24.99
CA ILE A 682 27.76 -5.40 -23.76
C ILE A 682 27.96 -6.61 -22.85
N LEU A 683 28.57 -6.41 -21.69
CA LEU A 683 28.67 -7.42 -20.63
C LEU A 683 27.49 -7.21 -19.67
N SER A 684 26.39 -7.91 -19.94
CA SER A 684 25.11 -7.73 -19.25
C SER A 684 24.96 -8.71 -18.09
N GLY A 685 24.66 -8.19 -16.91
CA GLY A 685 24.45 -8.96 -15.68
C GLY A 685 25.62 -9.88 -15.27
N PRO A 686 26.90 -9.47 -15.34
CA PRO A 686 27.97 -10.24 -14.71
C PRO A 686 27.70 -10.35 -13.22
N THR A 687 27.57 -11.59 -12.72
CA THR A 687 27.19 -11.86 -11.33
C THR A 687 28.23 -11.26 -10.39
N ILE A 688 27.77 -10.40 -9.48
CA ILE A 688 28.58 -9.82 -8.39
C ILE A 688 27.94 -10.28 -7.08
N PRO A 689 28.29 -11.50 -6.60
CA PRO A 689 27.79 -12.02 -5.35
C PRO A 689 28.57 -11.45 -4.17
N ILE A 690 27.85 -10.87 -3.23
CA ILE A 690 28.31 -10.43 -1.92
C ILE A 690 27.86 -11.50 -0.92
N ILE A 691 28.79 -12.22 -0.31
CA ILE A 691 28.51 -13.48 0.38
C ILE A 691 28.88 -13.36 1.86
N GLY A 692 27.96 -13.71 2.76
CA GLY A 692 28.21 -13.82 4.20
C GLY A 692 27.87 -15.23 4.70
N GLU A 693 28.85 -15.96 5.23
CA GLU A 693 28.70 -17.36 5.63
C GLU A 693 28.82 -17.52 7.16
N GLY A 694 28.01 -18.41 7.74
CA GLY A 694 27.97 -18.64 9.18
C GLY A 694 27.46 -17.43 9.97
N ASN A 695 28.37 -16.73 10.64
CA ASN A 695 28.07 -15.57 11.50
C ASN A 695 28.48 -14.22 10.87
N GLU A 696 29.18 -14.21 9.72
CA GLU A 696 29.51 -12.98 9.00
C GLU A 696 28.28 -12.50 8.19
N GLU A 697 28.00 -11.20 8.21
CA GLU A 697 26.97 -10.63 7.33
C GLU A 697 27.55 -10.18 6.00
N ALA A 698 26.79 -10.36 4.92
CA ALA A 698 27.31 -10.25 3.56
C ALA A 698 28.01 -8.90 3.29
N ASN A 699 27.45 -7.82 3.82
CA ASN A 699 27.97 -6.46 3.59
C ASN A 699 29.25 -6.13 4.36
N ASP A 700 29.66 -6.91 5.37
CA ASP A 700 30.91 -6.71 6.11
C ASP A 700 32.16 -6.80 5.23
N ARG A 701 32.04 -7.42 4.05
CA ARG A 701 33.10 -7.50 3.03
C ARG A 701 32.62 -7.02 1.66
N TYR A 702 31.65 -6.10 1.62
CA TYR A 702 31.01 -5.61 0.40
C TYR A 702 32.02 -5.13 -0.65
N VAL A 703 32.91 -4.21 -0.27
CA VAL A 703 33.84 -3.57 -1.22
C VAL A 703 34.86 -4.57 -1.79
N GLU A 704 35.38 -5.47 -0.96
CA GLU A 704 36.33 -6.52 -1.38
C GLU A 704 35.68 -7.47 -2.40
N GLN A 705 34.49 -8.01 -2.08
CA GLN A 705 33.79 -8.96 -2.95
C GLN A 705 33.27 -8.32 -4.24
N LEU A 706 32.86 -7.05 -4.18
CA LEU A 706 32.53 -6.23 -5.34
C LEU A 706 33.73 -6.09 -6.29
N VAL A 707 34.88 -5.67 -5.79
CA VAL A 707 36.10 -5.50 -6.60
C VAL A 707 36.54 -6.83 -7.20
N ALA A 708 36.65 -7.89 -6.39
CA ALA A 708 37.10 -9.20 -6.87
C ALA A 708 36.18 -9.81 -7.94
N SER A 709 34.87 -9.56 -7.88
CA SER A 709 33.92 -10.01 -8.91
C SER A 709 34.00 -9.17 -10.19
N ALA A 710 34.28 -7.87 -10.08
CA ALA A 710 34.46 -6.97 -11.22
C ALA A 710 35.79 -7.18 -11.94
N GLU A 711 36.89 -7.44 -11.21
CA GLU A 711 38.18 -7.84 -11.78
C GLU A 711 38.00 -9.09 -12.65
N ALA A 712 37.42 -10.16 -12.10
CA ALA A 712 37.21 -11.43 -12.83
C ALA A 712 36.31 -11.26 -14.08
N ALA A 713 35.31 -10.39 -14.02
CA ALA A 713 34.43 -10.09 -15.16
C ALA A 713 35.15 -9.32 -16.28
N VAL A 714 36.02 -8.37 -15.92
CA VAL A 714 36.84 -7.57 -16.85
C VAL A 714 37.97 -8.41 -17.45
N GLU A 715 38.67 -9.20 -16.64
CA GLU A 715 39.70 -10.14 -17.08
C GLU A 715 39.16 -11.10 -18.15
N GLU A 716 37.95 -11.65 -17.99
CA GLU A 716 37.35 -12.58 -18.97
C GLU A 716 37.05 -11.95 -20.34
N VAL A 717 36.51 -10.72 -20.39
CA VAL A 717 36.22 -10.05 -21.68
C VAL A 717 37.47 -9.54 -22.40
N ILE A 718 38.52 -9.20 -21.65
CA ILE A 718 39.84 -8.90 -22.21
C ILE A 718 40.50 -10.18 -22.73
N ARG A 719 40.48 -11.28 -21.94
CA ARG A 719 41.04 -12.59 -22.31
C ARG A 719 40.42 -13.18 -23.57
N ARG A 720 39.13 -12.89 -23.83
CA ARG A 720 38.42 -13.24 -25.08
C ARG A 720 38.75 -12.36 -26.28
N GLY A 721 39.47 -11.25 -26.09
CA GLY A 721 39.76 -10.28 -27.16
C GLY A 721 38.53 -9.53 -27.66
N VAL A 722 37.43 -9.48 -26.90
CA VAL A 722 36.18 -8.80 -27.30
C VAL A 722 36.05 -7.39 -26.75
N ALA A 723 36.73 -7.08 -25.64
CA ALA A 723 36.78 -5.76 -25.02
C ALA A 723 38.21 -5.20 -25.05
N HIS A 724 38.36 -3.95 -25.48
CA HIS A 724 39.63 -3.22 -25.38
C HIS A 724 39.87 -2.78 -23.92
N PRO A 725 41.01 -3.09 -23.29
CA PRO A 725 41.24 -2.81 -21.86
C PRO A 725 40.92 -1.38 -21.43
N ASP A 726 41.46 -0.38 -22.13
CA ASP A 726 41.26 1.04 -21.79
C ASP A 726 39.87 1.60 -22.16
N LYS A 727 38.98 0.79 -22.74
CA LYS A 727 37.66 1.21 -23.26
C LYS A 727 36.53 0.37 -22.67
N ILE A 728 36.61 0.08 -21.37
CA ILE A 728 35.54 -0.56 -20.61
C ILE A 728 34.86 0.48 -19.74
N ALA A 729 33.56 0.69 -19.93
CA ALA A 729 32.72 1.53 -19.08
C ALA A 729 31.88 0.66 -18.16
N VAL A 730 31.61 1.13 -16.94
CA VAL A 730 30.73 0.46 -15.97
C VAL A 730 29.42 1.24 -15.79
N GLY A 731 28.31 0.54 -15.62
CA GLY A 731 27.06 1.20 -15.27
C GLY A 731 26.08 0.32 -14.50
N GLY A 732 25.05 0.97 -13.99
CA GLY A 732 23.98 0.32 -13.27
C GLY A 732 22.90 1.30 -12.81
N HIS A 733 21.82 0.72 -12.28
CA HIS A 733 20.67 1.44 -11.75
C HIS A 733 20.42 1.01 -10.30
N SER A 734 19.97 1.91 -9.43
CA SER A 734 19.71 1.63 -8.01
C SER A 734 20.95 1.05 -7.31
N TYR A 735 20.93 -0.19 -6.80
CA TYR A 735 22.13 -0.81 -6.22
C TYR A 735 23.28 -0.97 -7.23
N GLY A 736 22.97 -1.14 -8.53
CA GLY A 736 23.95 -1.08 -9.62
C GLY A 736 24.59 0.31 -9.81
N ALA A 737 23.91 1.39 -9.42
CA ALA A 737 24.47 2.74 -9.47
C ALA A 737 25.42 3.00 -8.28
N PHE A 738 25.05 2.50 -7.09
CA PHE A 738 25.91 2.45 -5.91
C PHE A 738 27.17 1.60 -6.16
N MET A 739 27.00 0.41 -6.74
CA MET A 739 28.08 -0.44 -7.27
C MET A 739 29.01 0.31 -8.23
N THR A 740 28.45 1.03 -9.21
CA THR A 740 29.22 1.82 -10.19
C THR A 740 30.10 2.86 -9.52
N ALA A 741 29.56 3.60 -8.54
CA ALA A 741 30.31 4.60 -7.78
C ALA A 741 31.43 3.96 -6.92
N ASN A 742 31.15 2.83 -6.25
CA ASN A 742 32.16 2.10 -5.49
C ASN A 742 33.28 1.53 -6.40
N LEU A 743 32.95 0.99 -7.57
CA LEU A 743 33.96 0.50 -8.53
C LEU A 743 34.87 1.62 -9.06
N LEU A 744 34.35 2.83 -9.30
CA LEU A 744 35.21 3.98 -9.66
C LEU A 744 36.03 4.54 -8.49
N ALA A 745 35.68 4.23 -7.24
CA ALA A 745 36.44 4.62 -6.06
C ALA A 745 37.51 3.61 -5.65
N HIS A 746 37.25 2.31 -5.85
CA HIS A 746 38.06 1.21 -5.32
C HIS A 746 38.73 0.34 -6.40
N ALA A 747 38.23 0.32 -7.64
CA ALA A 747 38.85 -0.33 -8.79
C ALA A 747 38.95 0.59 -10.05
N PRO A 748 39.43 1.85 -9.93
CA PRO A 748 39.48 2.80 -11.03
C PRO A 748 40.41 2.39 -12.19
N HIS A 749 41.22 1.34 -12.03
CA HIS A 749 42.08 0.82 -13.11
C HIS A 749 41.30 -0.04 -14.12
N LEU A 750 40.12 -0.57 -13.77
CA LEU A 750 39.31 -1.43 -14.63
C LEU A 750 38.44 -0.64 -15.64
N PHE A 751 38.21 0.65 -15.41
CA PHE A 751 37.16 1.41 -16.10
C PHE A 751 37.62 2.78 -16.60
N CYS A 752 37.23 3.13 -17.83
CA CYS A 752 37.45 4.47 -18.41
C CYS A 752 36.47 5.51 -17.85
N CYS A 753 35.20 5.13 -17.64
CA CYS A 753 34.14 5.98 -17.11
C CYS A 753 33.00 5.15 -16.49
N GLY A 754 32.09 5.82 -15.78
CA GLY A 754 30.90 5.19 -15.18
C GLY A 754 29.58 5.92 -15.45
N ILE A 755 28.48 5.17 -15.44
CA ILE A 755 27.08 5.66 -15.62
C ILE A 755 26.22 5.12 -14.47
N ALA A 756 25.88 5.98 -13.50
CA ALA A 756 25.17 5.60 -12.30
C ALA A 756 23.77 6.26 -12.26
N ARG A 757 22.72 5.44 -12.26
CA ARG A 757 21.31 5.87 -12.35
C ARG A 757 20.54 5.63 -11.04
N SER A 758 19.96 6.66 -10.42
CA SER A 758 19.11 6.57 -9.22
C SER A 758 19.75 5.84 -8.01
N GLY A 759 20.98 6.20 -7.61
CA GLY A 759 21.79 5.44 -6.63
C GLY A 759 21.81 5.99 -5.17
N ALA A 760 21.98 5.08 -4.19
CA ALA A 760 22.02 5.36 -2.75
C ALA A 760 23.46 5.56 -2.20
N TYR A 761 24.13 6.65 -2.61
CA TYR A 761 25.58 6.82 -2.38
C TYR A 761 26.03 7.03 -0.93
N ASN A 762 25.15 7.47 -0.04
CA ASN A 762 25.40 7.53 1.40
C ASN A 762 24.41 6.64 2.16
N ARG A 763 24.92 5.60 2.81
CA ARG A 763 24.13 4.60 3.54
C ARG A 763 23.73 5.08 4.95
N THR A 764 24.35 6.12 5.49
CA THR A 764 23.92 6.70 6.78
C THR A 764 22.54 7.36 6.69
N LEU A 765 22.04 7.61 5.46
CA LEU A 765 20.67 8.07 5.19
C LEU A 765 19.64 6.92 5.17
N THR A 766 20.06 5.67 5.33
CA THR A 766 19.20 4.48 5.46
C THR A 766 19.51 3.71 6.76
N PRO A 767 19.38 4.31 7.95
CA PRO A 767 20.06 3.84 9.17
C PRO A 767 19.41 2.65 9.89
N PHE A 768 18.37 2.03 9.33
CA PHE A 768 17.59 0.95 9.97
C PHE A 768 17.53 -0.31 9.08
N GLY A 769 18.64 -0.68 8.45
CA GLY A 769 18.69 -1.75 7.45
C GLY A 769 18.23 -1.27 6.06
N PHE A 770 18.73 -1.94 5.01
CA PHE A 770 18.29 -1.80 3.60
C PHE A 770 18.99 -2.84 2.72
N GLN A 771 18.26 -3.48 1.80
CA GLN A 771 18.60 -4.81 1.23
C GLN A 771 18.73 -5.85 2.37
N ASN A 772 19.66 -6.81 2.28
CA ASN A 772 19.79 -7.88 3.26
C ASN A 772 20.58 -7.49 4.52
N GLU A 773 20.89 -6.20 4.72
CA GLU A 773 21.48 -5.72 5.97
C GLU A 773 20.40 -5.62 7.07
N ASP A 774 20.42 -6.58 7.99
CA ASP A 774 19.50 -6.66 9.15
C ASP A 774 19.91 -5.72 10.31
N ARG A 775 21.15 -5.23 10.34
CA ARG A 775 21.68 -4.36 11.42
C ARG A 775 21.41 -2.89 11.14
N THR A 776 21.11 -2.13 12.19
CA THR A 776 21.02 -0.67 12.12
C THR A 776 22.41 -0.03 11.97
N LEU A 777 22.44 1.25 11.58
CA LEU A 777 23.68 2.04 11.50
C LEU A 777 24.47 2.02 12.82
N TRP A 778 23.80 1.98 13.98
CA TRP A 778 24.45 1.98 15.29
C TRP A 778 24.97 0.61 15.72
N GLU A 779 24.51 -0.47 15.09
CA GLU A 779 24.98 -1.85 15.31
C GLU A 779 26.13 -2.23 14.35
N ALA A 780 26.29 -1.51 13.22
CA ALA A 780 27.28 -1.81 12.18
C ALA A 780 27.90 -0.53 11.55
N VAL A 781 28.30 0.45 12.37
CA VAL A 781 28.76 1.78 11.93
C VAL A 781 29.80 1.69 10.81
N ASP A 782 30.84 0.89 11.00
CA ASP A 782 31.96 0.78 10.07
C ASP A 782 31.51 0.21 8.72
N THR A 783 30.72 -0.88 8.72
CA THR A 783 30.14 -1.48 7.50
C THR A 783 29.36 -0.45 6.67
N TYR A 784 28.52 0.36 7.31
CA TYR A 784 27.75 1.42 6.65
C TYR A 784 28.62 2.56 6.09
N VAL A 785 29.71 2.93 6.80
CA VAL A 785 30.64 3.98 6.40
C VAL A 785 31.55 3.51 5.27
N GLU A 786 32.15 2.33 5.37
CA GLU A 786 33.08 1.77 4.38
C GLU A 786 32.39 1.47 3.04
N MET A 787 31.18 0.91 3.06
CA MET A 787 30.45 0.60 1.84
C MET A 787 29.92 1.87 1.12
N SER A 788 29.91 3.04 1.77
CA SER A 788 29.34 4.29 1.23
C SER A 788 30.32 5.02 0.28
N PRO A 789 30.10 5.02 -1.06
CA PRO A 789 30.99 5.71 -1.99
C PRO A 789 31.02 7.24 -1.78
N PHE A 790 30.01 7.81 -1.10
CA PHE A 790 30.04 9.20 -0.63
C PHE A 790 31.25 9.50 0.28
N ILE A 791 31.65 8.57 1.14
CA ILE A 791 32.82 8.70 2.03
C ILE A 791 34.12 8.56 1.21
N SER A 792 34.13 7.70 0.20
CA SER A 792 35.23 7.53 -0.75
C SER A 792 35.22 8.50 -1.95
N ALA A 793 34.37 9.54 -1.95
CA ALA A 793 34.18 10.42 -3.11
C ALA A 793 35.46 11.15 -3.55
N ASN A 794 36.39 11.38 -2.62
CA ASN A 794 37.71 11.95 -2.91
C ASN A 794 38.62 11.05 -3.78
N LYS A 795 38.41 9.72 -3.76
CA LYS A 795 39.16 8.71 -4.54
C LYS A 795 38.70 8.64 -6.00
N ILE A 796 37.46 9.02 -6.29
CA ILE A 796 36.88 8.93 -7.65
C ILE A 796 37.51 10.00 -8.54
N LYS A 797 38.38 9.58 -9.45
CA LYS A 797 39.02 10.46 -10.47
C LYS A 797 38.60 10.15 -11.91
N LYS A 798 37.99 8.99 -12.16
CA LYS A 798 37.44 8.63 -13.49
C LYS A 798 36.12 9.37 -13.75
N PRO A 799 35.82 9.75 -15.02
CA PRO A 799 34.55 10.36 -15.42
C PRO A 799 33.30 9.59 -14.94
N ILE A 800 32.40 10.23 -14.19
CA ILE A 800 31.10 9.67 -13.79
C ILE A 800 29.90 10.52 -14.25
N LEU A 801 28.95 9.87 -14.91
CA LEU A 801 27.62 10.41 -15.21
C LEU A 801 26.62 9.94 -14.15
N LEU A 802 25.99 10.88 -13.46
CA LEU A 802 24.89 10.67 -12.53
C LEU A 802 23.58 11.05 -13.20
N ILE A 803 22.56 10.18 -13.12
CA ILE A 803 21.21 10.44 -13.62
C ILE A 803 20.21 10.07 -12.52
N HIS A 804 19.17 10.89 -12.31
CA HIS A 804 18.15 10.64 -11.30
C HIS A 804 16.78 11.16 -11.73
N GLY A 805 15.70 10.50 -11.29
CA GLY A 805 14.39 11.14 -11.22
C GLY A 805 14.39 12.25 -10.17
N GLU A 806 13.73 13.37 -10.46
CA GLU A 806 13.51 14.45 -9.48
C GLU A 806 12.66 13.98 -8.29
N GLU A 807 11.83 12.97 -8.50
CA GLU A 807 10.79 12.55 -7.58
C GLU A 807 10.90 11.06 -7.23
N ASP A 808 12.13 10.54 -7.05
CA ASP A 808 12.39 9.14 -6.74
C ASP A 808 11.75 8.72 -5.42
N ASN A 809 10.61 8.03 -5.50
CA ASN A 809 9.83 7.58 -4.36
C ASN A 809 10.42 6.38 -3.60
N ASN A 810 11.57 5.83 -4.03
CA ASN A 810 12.27 4.79 -3.30
C ASN A 810 12.91 5.37 -2.02
N PRO A 811 12.53 4.88 -0.82
CA PRO A 811 12.97 5.43 0.47
C PRO A 811 14.48 5.36 0.73
N GLY A 812 15.24 4.56 -0.04
CA GLY A 812 16.70 4.46 0.09
C GLY A 812 17.51 5.30 -0.91
N THR A 813 16.94 5.62 -2.08
CA THR A 813 17.66 6.26 -3.18
C THR A 813 17.29 7.72 -3.42
N LEU A 814 16.29 8.27 -2.71
CA LEU A 814 15.91 9.69 -2.62
C LEU A 814 16.90 10.67 -3.29
N THR A 815 16.45 11.42 -4.30
CA THR A 815 17.25 12.26 -5.22
C THR A 815 18.42 13.03 -4.58
N MET A 816 18.24 13.53 -3.35
CA MET A 816 19.29 14.16 -2.53
C MET A 816 20.59 13.33 -2.42
N GLN A 817 20.54 11.99 -2.49
CA GLN A 817 21.70 11.11 -2.57
C GLN A 817 22.64 11.54 -3.71
N SER A 818 22.09 11.84 -4.90
CA SER A 818 22.85 12.29 -6.06
C SER A 818 23.28 13.75 -5.96
N ASP A 819 22.45 14.63 -5.41
CA ASP A 819 22.83 16.03 -5.19
C ASP A 819 24.03 16.14 -4.24
N ARG A 820 23.99 15.41 -3.11
CA ARG A 820 25.09 15.39 -2.14
C ARG A 820 26.34 14.77 -2.74
N PHE A 821 26.21 13.65 -3.44
CA PHE A 821 27.34 12.96 -4.06
C PHE A 821 27.98 13.77 -5.19
N TYR A 822 27.18 14.41 -6.06
CA TYR A 822 27.68 15.33 -7.08
C TYR A 822 28.46 16.50 -6.46
N ASN A 823 27.95 17.10 -5.38
CA ASN A 823 28.64 18.18 -4.68
C ASN A 823 29.97 17.72 -4.04
N ALA A 824 30.02 16.51 -3.47
CA ALA A 824 31.26 15.93 -2.94
C ALA A 824 32.29 15.63 -4.05
N LEU A 825 31.87 15.01 -5.15
CA LEU A 825 32.69 14.74 -6.33
C LEU A 825 33.28 16.05 -6.91
N LYS A 826 32.42 17.06 -7.12
CA LYS A 826 32.80 18.38 -7.62
C LYS A 826 33.78 19.09 -6.66
N GLY A 827 33.54 19.01 -5.35
CA GLY A 827 34.43 19.55 -4.31
C GLY A 827 35.82 18.90 -4.29
N HIS A 828 35.94 17.66 -4.75
CA HIS A 828 37.21 16.94 -4.90
C HIS A 828 37.79 16.93 -6.32
N GLY A 829 37.27 17.80 -7.21
CA GLY A 829 37.76 17.96 -8.58
C GLY A 829 37.52 16.77 -9.50
N ALA A 830 36.58 15.88 -9.16
CA ALA A 830 36.24 14.74 -10.01
C ALA A 830 35.46 15.20 -11.25
N LEU A 831 35.76 14.61 -12.42
CA LEU A 831 35.00 14.90 -13.64
C LEU A 831 33.63 14.22 -13.54
N CYS A 832 32.60 15.01 -13.25
CA CYS A 832 31.25 14.50 -13.03
C CYS A 832 30.17 15.38 -13.69
N ARG A 833 29.09 14.73 -14.13
CA ARG A 833 27.86 15.38 -14.62
C ARG A 833 26.67 14.82 -13.86
N LEU A 834 25.74 15.67 -13.48
CA LEU A 834 24.45 15.29 -12.88
C LEU A 834 23.31 15.70 -13.82
N VAL A 835 22.38 14.80 -14.03
CA VAL A 835 21.16 14.99 -14.81
C VAL A 835 19.97 14.62 -13.92
N ILE A 836 19.21 15.63 -13.51
CA ILE A 836 17.92 15.44 -12.83
C ILE A 836 16.82 15.45 -13.89
N LEU A 837 15.89 14.51 -13.79
CA LEU A 837 14.78 14.32 -14.72
C LEU A 837 13.47 14.75 -14.04
N PRO A 838 12.90 15.92 -14.40
CA PRO A 838 11.66 16.41 -13.81
C PRO A 838 10.52 15.39 -13.90
N PHE A 839 9.72 15.32 -12.83
CA PHE A 839 8.59 14.40 -12.64
C PHE A 839 8.92 12.88 -12.67
N GLU A 840 10.12 12.45 -13.06
CA GLU A 840 10.47 11.02 -13.05
C GLU A 840 10.69 10.49 -11.63
N SER A 841 10.37 9.20 -11.42
CA SER A 841 10.63 8.51 -10.15
C SER A 841 11.90 7.63 -10.26
N HIS A 842 12.00 6.58 -9.45
CA HIS A 842 13.13 5.65 -9.40
C HIS A 842 13.59 5.21 -10.79
N GLY A 843 12.67 4.59 -11.55
CA GLY A 843 12.79 4.29 -12.97
C GLY A 843 12.04 5.31 -13.83
N TYR A 844 12.46 5.45 -15.09
CA TYR A 844 12.04 6.54 -15.97
C TYR A 844 11.02 6.07 -17.01
N ALA A 845 9.92 6.81 -17.18
CA ALA A 845 8.75 6.36 -17.95
C ALA A 845 8.29 7.32 -19.07
N ALA A 846 8.64 8.61 -19.03
CA ALA A 846 8.34 9.53 -20.12
C ALA A 846 9.33 9.36 -21.28
N ARG A 847 8.82 9.45 -22.50
CA ARG A 847 9.60 9.29 -23.73
C ARG A 847 10.69 10.34 -23.84
N GLU A 848 10.38 11.59 -23.51
CA GLU A 848 11.29 12.73 -23.55
C GLU A 848 12.45 12.54 -22.58
N SER A 849 12.16 12.15 -21.33
CA SER A 849 13.16 11.78 -20.32
C SER A 849 14.02 10.61 -20.78
N VAL A 850 13.42 9.49 -21.21
CA VAL A 850 14.14 8.30 -21.67
C VAL A 850 15.06 8.64 -22.85
N MET A 851 14.57 9.37 -23.85
CA MET A 851 15.38 9.79 -24.99
C MET A 851 16.56 10.69 -24.56
N HIS A 852 16.34 11.62 -23.62
CA HIS A 852 17.42 12.45 -23.09
C HIS A 852 18.45 11.66 -22.27
N VAL A 853 18.01 10.69 -21.46
CA VAL A 853 18.89 9.74 -20.73
C VAL A 853 19.76 8.94 -21.69
N LEU A 854 19.22 8.51 -22.82
CA LEU A 854 19.96 7.78 -23.85
C LEU A 854 20.93 8.70 -24.61
N TRP A 855 20.55 9.95 -24.88
CA TRP A 855 21.43 10.95 -25.48
C TRP A 855 22.61 11.30 -24.58
N GLU A 856 22.36 11.59 -23.30
CA GLU A 856 23.39 11.79 -22.27
C GLU A 856 24.33 10.59 -22.19
N THR A 857 23.78 9.37 -22.13
CA THR A 857 24.57 8.15 -22.00
C THR A 857 25.42 7.87 -23.26
N ASP A 858 24.89 8.02 -24.48
CA ASP A 858 25.72 7.91 -25.70
C ASP A 858 26.78 9.01 -25.74
N ARG A 859 26.42 10.27 -25.48
CA ARG A 859 27.38 11.38 -25.53
C ARG A 859 28.53 11.21 -24.54
N TRP A 860 28.25 10.66 -23.35
CA TRP A 860 29.24 10.30 -22.35
C TRP A 860 30.16 9.17 -22.82
N LEU A 861 29.58 8.07 -23.32
CA LEU A 861 30.34 6.90 -23.81
C LEU A 861 31.20 7.24 -25.04
N GLN A 862 30.67 7.99 -26.01
CA GLN A 862 31.46 8.44 -27.16
C GLN A 862 32.66 9.27 -26.70
N LYS A 863 32.48 10.20 -25.75
CA LYS A 863 33.56 11.08 -25.28
C LYS A 863 34.61 10.34 -24.43
N TYR A 864 34.19 9.56 -23.43
CA TYR A 864 35.09 9.03 -22.39
C TYR A 864 35.44 7.54 -22.55
N CYS A 865 34.76 6.79 -23.42
CA CYS A 865 35.08 5.39 -23.72
C CYS A 865 35.62 5.20 -25.15
N VAL A 866 35.04 5.88 -26.15
CA VAL A 866 35.48 5.72 -27.55
C VAL A 866 36.68 6.61 -27.89
N THR A 867 36.57 7.92 -27.66
CA THR A 867 37.53 8.93 -28.13
C THR A 867 38.76 9.12 -27.23
N ALA A 868 38.71 8.73 -25.96
CA ALA A 868 39.65 9.18 -24.92
C ALA A 868 41.16 8.97 -25.19
N ASN A 869 41.54 8.03 -26.07
CA ASN A 869 42.95 7.70 -26.37
C ASN A 869 43.38 8.11 -27.80
N SER A 870 42.71 9.07 -28.45
CA SER A 870 43.12 9.58 -29.77
C SER A 870 44.04 10.82 -29.73
N SER A 871 44.42 11.29 -28.54
CA SER A 871 45.17 12.55 -28.34
C SER A 871 46.55 12.41 -27.68
N ASP A 872 46.96 11.21 -27.25
CA ASP A 872 48.31 10.95 -26.72
C ASP A 872 49.33 10.53 -27.82
N ALA A 873 48.93 10.66 -29.10
CA ALA A 873 49.77 10.36 -30.26
C ALA A 873 50.69 11.53 -30.68
N GLY A 874 51.36 12.14 -29.70
CA GLY A 874 52.52 13.01 -29.90
C GLY A 874 52.25 14.44 -30.39
N GLU A 875 52.01 15.36 -29.47
CA GLU A 875 52.41 16.77 -29.62
C GLU A 875 52.85 17.29 -28.24
N ASP A 876 54.15 17.57 -28.08
CA ASP A 876 54.74 18.17 -26.88
C ASP A 876 54.98 19.66 -27.14
N PRO A 877 54.12 20.57 -26.65
CA PRO A 877 54.01 21.92 -27.18
C PRO A 877 54.96 22.90 -26.48
N ASN A 878 56.27 22.58 -26.37
CA ASN A 878 57.22 23.46 -25.68
C ASN A 878 58.71 23.33 -26.07
N GLU A 879 59.05 23.13 -27.35
CA GLU A 879 60.44 23.33 -27.80
C GLU A 879 60.53 23.90 -29.23
N HIS A 880 60.76 25.22 -29.34
CA HIS A 880 61.56 25.88 -30.40
C HIS A 880 61.74 27.38 -30.07
N GLU A 881 63.00 27.84 -30.05
CA GLU A 881 63.41 29.21 -29.67
C GLU A 881 63.67 30.15 -30.87
N GLU A 882 64.15 31.36 -30.54
CA GLU A 882 64.71 32.44 -31.38
C GLU A 882 63.67 33.37 -32.09
N VAL A 883 63.87 34.70 -32.20
CA VAL A 883 65.10 35.52 -32.07
C VAL A 883 64.85 36.84 -31.28
N ALA A 884 65.69 37.12 -30.27
CA ALA A 884 66.05 38.44 -29.66
C ALA A 884 64.92 39.35 -29.06
N SER A 885 65.16 40.21 -28.04
CA SER A 885 66.40 40.91 -27.68
C SER A 885 66.51 41.41 -26.21
N SER A 886 67.73 41.34 -25.64
CA SER A 886 68.35 42.28 -24.67
C SER A 886 67.67 42.62 -23.33
N ASN A 887 68.19 42.10 -22.19
CA ASN A 887 69.10 42.83 -21.26
C ASN A 887 69.27 42.17 -19.86
N ILE A 888 70.54 41.98 -19.43
CA ILE A 888 71.20 42.48 -18.17
C ILE A 888 70.30 42.62 -16.90
N SER A 889 70.60 42.06 -15.71
CA SER A 889 71.77 41.34 -15.15
C SER A 889 71.49 40.65 -13.79
N ASP A 890 72.31 39.64 -13.44
CA ASP A 890 72.84 39.20 -12.12
C ASP A 890 71.99 39.22 -10.82
N GLY A 891 72.05 38.13 -10.03
CA GLY A 891 71.30 38.00 -8.76
C GLY A 891 71.67 36.90 -7.74
N GLU A 892 72.86 36.27 -7.82
CA GLU A 892 73.44 35.31 -6.84
C GLU A 892 72.66 34.02 -6.45
N SER A 893 73.32 33.13 -5.69
CA SER A 893 72.88 31.74 -5.42
C SER A 893 73.28 31.17 -4.05
N LYS A 894 72.49 30.19 -3.55
CA LYS A 894 72.86 28.97 -2.78
C LYS A 894 71.56 28.21 -2.38
N VAL A 895 71.40 26.90 -2.61
CA VAL A 895 72.05 25.71 -1.99
C VAL A 895 71.71 25.60 -0.49
N GLY A 896 71.17 24.48 0.06
CA GLY A 896 70.76 23.19 -0.54
C GLY A 896 70.53 22.10 0.55
N ALA A 897 70.19 20.87 0.12
CA ALA A 897 69.87 19.66 0.95
C ALA A 897 68.60 19.75 1.86
N ALA A 898 67.79 18.73 2.19
CA ALA A 898 67.70 17.25 2.01
C ALA A 898 67.91 16.39 3.29
N GLY A 899 66.87 15.64 3.69
CA GLY A 899 66.99 14.35 4.42
C GLY A 899 66.48 14.23 5.88
N GLY A 900 65.37 13.49 6.09
CA GLY A 900 65.40 12.23 6.88
C GLY A 900 64.85 12.10 8.33
N VAL A 901 63.82 11.23 8.49
CA VAL A 901 63.69 10.09 9.47
C VAL A 901 63.44 10.31 11.00
N ALA A 902 62.15 10.14 11.40
CA ALA A 902 61.52 9.19 12.38
C ALA A 902 61.75 9.13 13.95
N GLU A 903 60.70 8.55 14.61
CA GLU A 903 60.57 7.83 15.93
C GLU A 903 60.09 8.51 17.27
N ARG A 904 58.83 8.18 17.69
CA ARG A 904 58.22 7.72 19.02
C ARG A 904 58.70 8.24 20.43
N PRO A 905 58.06 7.93 21.62
CA PRO A 905 56.76 7.26 22.00
C PRO A 905 55.88 7.85 23.22
N ASP A 906 54.65 7.29 23.41
CA ASP A 906 53.83 6.85 24.63
C ASP A 906 53.32 7.70 25.87
N HIS A 907 52.25 7.15 26.55
CA HIS A 907 51.64 7.33 27.93
C HIS A 907 50.73 8.56 28.33
N GLU A 908 49.96 8.67 29.46
CA GLU A 908 48.92 7.88 30.25
C GLU A 908 48.55 8.63 31.61
N ILE A 909 47.52 8.42 32.49
CA ILE A 909 46.11 7.88 32.50
C ILE A 909 45.33 8.13 33.87
N ASP A 910 43.97 8.20 33.87
CA ASP A 910 42.92 7.94 34.93
C ASP A 910 42.72 8.65 36.32
N GLN A 911 41.50 8.43 36.91
CA GLN A 911 40.96 8.58 38.31
C GLN A 911 40.15 9.87 38.72
N ILE A 912 39.06 9.96 39.55
CA ILE A 912 37.92 9.11 40.09
C ILE A 912 37.67 9.23 41.66
N HIS A 913 36.43 8.94 42.18
CA HIS A 913 36.01 8.38 43.52
C HIS A 913 35.18 9.15 44.65
N THR A 914 33.94 8.65 44.97
CA THR A 914 33.21 8.38 46.29
C THR A 914 32.58 9.38 47.36
N MET A 915 31.27 9.15 47.66
CA MET A 915 30.52 8.87 48.97
C MET A 915 30.09 9.87 50.13
N HIS A 916 28.76 9.79 50.47
CA HIS A 916 28.02 9.62 51.78
C HIS A 916 27.74 10.68 52.92
N SER A 917 26.43 10.73 53.30
CA SER A 917 25.77 10.77 54.67
C SER A 917 25.42 12.10 55.42
N GLY A 918 24.34 12.08 56.25
CA GLY A 918 23.84 13.18 57.13
C GLY A 918 22.31 13.17 57.41
N ILE A 919 21.82 13.59 58.60
CA ILE A 919 20.40 13.51 59.08
C ILE A 919 20.01 14.69 60.05
N ASP A 920 18.71 15.07 60.08
CA ASP A 920 17.83 15.49 61.24
C ASP A 920 17.03 16.84 61.35
N GLU A 921 15.88 16.71 62.05
CA GLU A 921 14.71 17.55 62.49
C GLU A 921 14.64 19.12 62.49
N SER A 922 13.43 19.68 62.20
CA SER A 922 12.49 20.33 63.18
C SER A 922 11.41 21.31 62.59
N THR A 923 10.37 21.65 63.36
CA THR A 923 9.10 22.41 63.03
C THR A 923 8.78 23.49 64.11
N PRO A 924 7.64 24.28 64.18
CA PRO A 924 6.42 24.46 63.32
C PRO A 924 5.92 25.94 63.08
N GLY A 925 4.81 26.11 62.32
CA GLY A 925 3.84 27.25 62.39
C GLY A 925 4.02 28.41 61.38
N THR A 926 2.98 29.14 60.91
CA THR A 926 1.51 29.14 61.15
C THR A 926 0.79 29.78 59.93
N GLU A 927 -0.49 29.48 59.67
CA GLU A 927 -1.24 29.92 58.47
C GLU A 927 -1.87 31.33 58.52
N LEU A 928 -2.07 31.93 57.33
CA LEU A 928 -3.15 32.89 57.01
C LEU A 928 -3.31 32.98 55.47
N TRP A 929 -4.54 32.94 54.95
CA TRP A 929 -4.83 32.97 53.50
C TRP A 929 -5.77 34.12 53.10
N GLY A 930 -5.57 34.64 51.88
CA GLY A 930 -6.45 35.59 51.19
C GLY A 930 -6.06 35.72 49.72
N VAL A 931 -7.03 35.96 48.84
CA VAL A 931 -6.84 36.03 47.38
C VAL A 931 -7.56 37.26 46.82
N PHE A 932 -6.93 37.94 45.85
CA PHE A 932 -7.50 39.05 45.09
C PHE A 932 -7.49 38.75 43.58
N VAL A 933 -8.41 39.37 42.85
CA VAL A 933 -8.63 39.21 41.41
C VAL A 933 -8.08 40.41 40.65
N LEU A 934 -7.67 40.22 39.39
CA LEU A 934 -7.41 41.31 38.43
C LEU A 934 -7.90 40.94 37.03
N GLU A 935 -8.63 41.86 36.40
CA GLU A 935 -9.28 41.71 35.09
C GLU A 935 -8.32 42.04 33.92
N ARG A 936 -8.76 41.86 32.67
CA ARG A 936 -8.02 42.32 31.49
C ARG A 936 -8.89 43.09 30.49
N ILE A 937 -8.37 44.24 30.05
CA ILE A 937 -9.00 45.18 29.11
C ILE A 937 -8.64 44.82 27.66
N VAL A 938 -9.57 45.09 26.72
CA VAL A 938 -9.42 44.89 25.26
C VAL A 938 -8.91 46.17 24.58
N PHE A 939 -8.02 46.02 23.59
CA PHE A 939 -7.69 47.05 22.59
C PHE A 939 -7.50 46.41 21.21
N GLY A 940 -7.74 47.17 20.13
CA GLY A 940 -7.80 46.68 18.74
C GLY A 940 -6.70 47.18 17.79
N ASP A 941 -6.87 46.83 16.50
CA ASP A 941 -5.99 47.08 15.34
C ASP A 941 -5.53 48.55 15.17
N PRO A 942 -4.26 48.79 14.80
CA PRO A 942 -4.04 49.50 13.53
C PRO A 942 -2.83 49.03 12.68
N LYS A 943 -2.88 49.41 11.40
CA LYS A 943 -1.94 49.06 10.31
C LYS A 943 -0.58 49.80 10.31
N ALA A 944 0.40 49.13 9.70
CA ALA A 944 1.56 49.63 8.94
C ALA A 944 2.84 50.11 9.69
N GLY A 945 4.01 49.76 9.11
CA GLY A 945 5.24 50.58 9.21
C GLY A 945 6.51 49.96 9.86
N SER A 946 7.38 49.36 9.04
CA SER A 946 8.86 49.36 9.13
C SER A 946 9.65 49.11 10.44
N ASN A 947 10.54 48.11 10.37
CA ASN A 947 11.94 48.07 10.86
C ASN A 947 12.33 48.07 12.37
N LEU A 948 13.14 47.04 12.68
CA LEU A 948 14.38 47.00 13.48
C LEU A 948 14.38 46.80 15.02
N GLN A 949 15.31 45.91 15.41
CA GLN A 949 16.10 45.78 16.65
C GLN A 949 15.44 45.27 17.95
N THR A 950 15.52 43.95 18.10
CA THR A 950 16.37 43.27 19.11
C THR A 950 16.50 43.86 20.51
N LEU A 951 16.04 43.10 21.51
CA LEU A 951 16.74 42.97 22.80
C LEU A 951 16.45 41.60 23.44
N SER A 952 17.39 41.08 24.21
CA SER A 952 17.40 39.71 24.76
C SER A 952 17.75 39.72 26.25
N LEU A 953 17.35 38.69 27.00
CA LEU A 953 18.23 37.82 27.82
C LEU A 953 17.47 36.89 28.79
N GLN A 954 17.99 35.66 28.94
CA GLN A 954 18.11 34.78 30.13
C GLN A 954 17.07 34.80 31.27
N GLY A 955 16.72 33.61 31.80
CA GLY A 955 15.89 33.52 33.01
C GLY A 955 15.65 32.15 33.68
N VAL A 956 16.65 31.25 33.76
CA VAL A 956 16.76 30.10 34.71
C VAL A 956 15.46 29.31 35.05
N CYS A 957 15.37 28.07 34.52
CA CYS A 957 14.52 27.05 35.16
C CYS A 957 15.07 26.67 36.54
N ARG A 958 14.24 26.70 37.59
CA ARG A 958 14.42 25.91 38.80
C ARG A 958 13.20 25.03 39.02
N GLN A 959 13.41 23.72 38.96
CA GLN A 959 12.40 22.71 39.21
C GLN A 959 12.20 22.55 40.72
N VAL A 960 10.97 22.69 41.20
CA VAL A 960 10.60 22.43 42.60
C VAL A 960 9.74 21.17 42.61
N HIS A 961 10.12 20.18 43.41
CA HIS A 961 9.22 19.08 43.79
C HIS A 961 8.45 19.47 45.05
N LEU A 962 7.20 19.02 45.15
CA LEU A 962 6.32 19.20 46.30
C LEU A 962 5.79 17.83 46.73
N ASP A 963 6.35 17.28 47.81
CA ASP A 963 5.87 16.05 48.44
C ASP A 963 5.04 16.38 49.69
N ALA A 964 3.72 16.50 49.52
CA ALA A 964 2.73 16.44 50.60
C ALA A 964 1.33 16.07 50.04
N PRO A 965 0.57 15.18 50.70
CA PRO A 965 -0.74 14.75 50.19
C PRO A 965 -1.89 15.72 50.53
N ASN A 966 -3.02 15.55 49.84
CA ASN A 966 -4.33 16.15 50.12
C ASN A 966 -4.48 17.66 49.86
N ILE A 967 -4.10 18.11 48.66
CA ILE A 967 -4.86 19.15 47.94
C ILE A 967 -5.34 18.53 46.63
N PHE A 968 -6.67 18.48 46.41
CA PHE A 968 -7.24 18.23 45.09
C PHE A 968 -7.15 19.53 44.27
N PRO A 969 -6.34 19.61 43.20
CA PRO A 969 -6.37 20.77 42.33
C PRO A 969 -7.56 20.62 41.39
N ILE A 970 -8.63 21.39 41.60
CA ILE A 970 -9.65 21.62 40.56
C ILE A 970 -9.00 22.56 39.52
N ALA A 971 -8.20 21.96 38.65
CA ALA A 971 -7.47 22.67 37.60
C ALA A 971 -8.43 22.97 36.44
N TYR A 972 -8.85 24.24 36.33
CA TYR A 972 -9.56 24.74 35.15
C TYR A 972 -8.59 24.79 33.95
N ILE A 973 -8.52 23.69 33.20
CA ILE A 973 -7.86 23.67 31.89
C ILE A 973 -8.83 24.24 30.86
N ILE A 974 -8.67 25.52 30.53
CA ILE A 974 -9.28 26.10 29.33
C ILE A 974 -8.44 25.62 28.14
N HIS A 975 -8.93 24.59 27.44
CA HIS A 975 -8.33 24.09 26.20
C HIS A 975 -9.22 24.42 25.00
N SER A 976 -8.60 24.76 23.88
CA SER A 976 -9.27 24.98 22.59
C SER A 976 -9.16 23.70 21.76
N GLU A 977 -10.12 22.78 21.89
CA GLU A 977 -10.14 21.57 21.06
C GLU A 977 -10.57 21.89 19.62
N THR A 978 -9.60 21.86 18.69
CA THR A 978 -9.83 22.02 17.25
C THR A 978 -10.18 20.68 16.58
N LYS A 979 -11.27 20.04 17.01
CA LYS A 979 -11.67 18.72 16.47
C LYS A 979 -13.12 18.68 15.98
N VAL A 980 -13.30 18.95 14.70
CA VAL A 980 -14.58 18.78 14.00
C VAL A 980 -15.02 17.32 14.09
N ARG A 981 -16.26 17.09 14.52
CA ARG A 981 -16.92 15.78 14.56
C ARG A 981 -18.05 15.75 13.50
N PRO A 982 -18.45 14.60 12.97
CA PRO A 982 -19.43 14.50 11.87
C PRO A 982 -20.90 14.73 12.30
N THR A 983 -21.12 15.42 13.41
CA THR A 983 -22.44 15.77 13.96
C THR A 983 -22.74 17.25 13.76
N HIS A 984 -24.02 17.64 13.86
CA HIS A 984 -24.38 19.07 13.91
C HIS A 984 -23.98 19.63 15.27
N VAL A 985 -22.81 20.26 15.35
CA VAL A 985 -22.34 20.99 16.54
C VAL A 985 -23.13 22.29 16.66
N TYR A 986 -23.70 22.54 17.84
CA TYR A 986 -24.53 23.73 18.11
C TYR A 986 -23.87 24.61 19.16
N GLU A 987 -23.07 25.57 18.70
CA GLU A 987 -22.49 26.59 19.57
C GLU A 987 -23.56 27.59 20.04
N TYR A 988 -23.57 27.91 21.34
CA TYR A 988 -24.43 28.94 21.90
C TYR A 988 -23.68 29.78 22.94
N HIS A 989 -24.10 31.05 23.10
CA HIS A 989 -23.62 31.90 24.18
C HIS A 989 -24.44 31.64 25.45
N SER A 990 -23.72 31.46 26.55
CA SER A 990 -24.23 31.06 27.87
C SER A 990 -23.79 32.09 28.91
N HIS A 991 -24.69 32.42 29.85
CA HIS A 991 -24.55 33.60 30.71
C HIS A 991 -24.03 33.32 32.13
N GLY A 992 -23.64 32.07 32.44
CA GLY A 992 -23.17 31.64 33.75
C GLY A 992 -21.82 30.91 33.73
N TRP A 993 -21.51 30.22 34.83
CA TRP A 993 -20.22 29.58 35.09
C TRP A 993 -20.21 28.09 34.77
N LEU A 994 -21.30 27.37 35.05
CA LEU A 994 -21.40 25.93 34.75
C LEU A 994 -22.83 25.52 34.36
N ARG A 995 -22.92 24.65 33.35
CA ARG A 995 -24.13 23.93 32.92
C ARG A 995 -23.81 22.46 33.11
N GLU A 996 -24.70 21.73 33.77
CA GLU A 996 -24.42 20.37 34.21
C GLU A 996 -25.06 19.36 33.25
N SER A 997 -26.37 19.43 33.01
CA SER A 997 -27.09 18.51 32.13
C SER A 997 -27.77 19.24 30.98
N THR A 998 -27.88 18.56 29.85
CA THR A 998 -28.65 18.99 28.68
C THR A 998 -29.52 17.83 28.18
N LYS A 999 -30.69 18.13 27.61
CA LYS A 999 -31.49 17.20 26.78
C LYS A 999 -32.10 17.94 25.58
N TRP A 1000 -32.49 17.18 24.56
CA TRP A 1000 -33.13 17.67 23.34
C TRP A 1000 -34.66 17.61 23.45
N ASP A 1001 -35.35 18.69 23.06
CA ASP A 1001 -36.81 18.76 22.92
C ASP A 1001 -37.14 18.85 21.42
N ASP A 1002 -37.40 17.66 20.85
CA ASP A 1002 -37.57 17.41 19.43
C ASP A 1002 -38.69 18.21 18.77
N LEU A 1003 -39.90 18.17 19.34
CA LEU A 1003 -41.07 18.85 18.78
C LEU A 1003 -40.94 20.38 18.77
N ASN A 1004 -40.08 20.95 19.62
CA ASN A 1004 -39.83 22.39 19.70
C ASN A 1004 -38.46 22.81 19.13
N SER A 1005 -37.69 21.85 18.60
CA SER A 1005 -36.34 22.07 18.02
C SER A 1005 -35.43 22.94 18.90
N ARG A 1006 -35.26 22.55 20.17
CA ARG A 1006 -34.46 23.28 21.15
C ARG A 1006 -33.78 22.33 22.13
N PHE A 1007 -32.62 22.72 22.65
CA PHE A 1007 -32.04 22.08 23.83
C PHE A 1007 -32.64 22.70 25.09
N ILE A 1008 -32.75 21.90 26.16
CA ILE A 1008 -33.06 22.34 27.53
C ILE A 1008 -31.84 22.05 28.41
N VAL A 1009 -31.41 23.01 29.22
CA VAL A 1009 -30.12 22.98 29.91
C VAL A 1009 -30.27 23.40 31.37
N SER A 1010 -29.72 22.62 32.32
CA SER A 1010 -29.71 22.94 33.75
C SER A 1010 -28.58 23.90 34.12
N PHE A 1011 -28.87 24.82 35.04
CA PHE A 1011 -27.91 25.79 35.55
C PHE A 1011 -27.36 25.35 36.90
N PHE A 1012 -26.04 25.22 37.01
CA PHE A 1012 -25.40 24.87 38.28
C PHE A 1012 -25.54 25.98 39.33
N GLU A 1013 -25.85 27.21 38.91
CA GLU A 1013 -26.21 28.32 39.81
C GLU A 1013 -27.69 28.29 40.28
N GLY A 1014 -28.48 27.35 39.76
CA GLY A 1014 -29.90 27.15 40.05
C GLY A 1014 -30.82 27.62 38.91
N GLY A 1015 -31.73 26.75 38.48
CA GLY A 1015 -32.69 27.02 37.39
C GLY A 1015 -32.35 26.30 36.09
N PHE A 1016 -33.03 26.70 35.00
CA PHE A 1016 -32.81 26.12 33.68
C PHE A 1016 -33.18 27.10 32.55
N GLY A 1017 -32.65 26.83 31.35
CA GLY A 1017 -32.92 27.60 30.14
C GLY A 1017 -33.07 26.72 28.90
N VAL A 1018 -33.33 27.36 27.77
CA VAL A 1018 -33.41 26.70 26.45
C VAL A 1018 -32.52 27.38 25.42
N VAL A 1019 -32.02 26.58 24.47
CA VAL A 1019 -31.25 27.03 23.31
C VAL A 1019 -32.03 26.64 22.05
N PRO A 1020 -32.75 27.58 21.42
CA PRO A 1020 -33.50 27.31 20.19
C PRO A 1020 -32.57 27.06 19.00
N VAL A 1021 -32.82 26.00 18.24
CA VAL A 1021 -32.10 25.69 17.00
C VAL A 1021 -32.84 26.29 15.80
N LYS A 1022 -32.08 26.80 14.83
CA LYS A 1022 -32.57 27.30 13.53
C LYS A 1022 -31.92 26.49 12.42
N GLU A 1023 -32.63 26.28 11.31
CA GLU A 1023 -32.16 25.40 10.22
C GLU A 1023 -30.97 25.99 9.43
N ASP A 1024 -30.77 27.31 9.46
CA ASP A 1024 -29.61 27.98 8.85
C ASP A 1024 -28.33 27.72 9.66
N LYS A 1025 -27.43 26.92 9.09
CA LYS A 1025 -26.20 26.38 9.72
C LYS A 1025 -25.06 27.40 9.96
N ALA A 1026 -25.36 28.63 10.36
CA ALA A 1026 -24.37 29.71 10.43
C ALA A 1026 -24.57 30.75 11.55
N THR A 1027 -25.42 30.51 12.54
CA THR A 1027 -25.58 31.44 13.70
C THR A 1027 -25.44 30.74 15.04
N THR A 1028 -24.52 31.23 15.87
CA THR A 1028 -24.41 30.89 17.30
C THR A 1028 -25.75 31.15 18.01
N GLY A 1029 -26.23 30.18 18.79
CA GLY A 1029 -27.44 30.30 19.58
C GLY A 1029 -27.29 31.24 20.78
N GLU A 1030 -28.41 31.61 21.38
CA GLU A 1030 -28.47 32.34 22.66
C GLU A 1030 -29.20 31.48 23.69
N GLU A 1031 -28.61 31.33 24.88
CA GLU A 1031 -29.24 30.69 26.03
C GLU A 1031 -30.34 31.60 26.60
N ILE A 1032 -31.59 31.20 26.42
CA ILE A 1032 -32.75 31.90 26.96
C ILE A 1032 -33.09 31.27 28.33
N PRO A 1033 -32.85 31.96 29.47
CA PRO A 1033 -33.25 31.45 30.77
C PRO A 1033 -34.78 31.38 30.87
N VAL A 1034 -35.30 30.22 31.29
CA VAL A 1034 -36.74 29.96 31.40
C VAL A 1034 -37.19 30.09 32.85
N VAL A 1035 -36.47 29.43 33.77
CA VAL A 1035 -36.62 29.60 35.22
C VAL A 1035 -35.27 30.03 35.77
N SER A 1036 -35.15 31.33 36.09
CA SER A 1036 -34.04 31.87 36.88
C SER A 1036 -34.10 31.38 38.34
N ALA A 1037 -32.97 31.39 39.05
CA ALA A 1037 -32.80 30.92 40.43
C ALA A 1037 -33.78 31.53 41.48
N ALA A 1038 -35.01 31.03 41.52
CA ALA A 1038 -36.00 31.32 42.57
C ALA A 1038 -35.86 30.40 43.80
N PHE A 1039 -35.09 29.31 43.69
CA PHE A 1039 -35.01 28.22 44.66
C PHE A 1039 -33.77 28.28 45.59
N GLY A 1040 -33.43 29.48 46.05
CA GLY A 1040 -32.36 29.68 47.03
C GLY A 1040 -30.96 29.44 46.47
N LYS A 1041 -30.06 28.88 47.29
CA LYS A 1041 -28.66 28.59 46.93
C LYS A 1041 -28.46 27.17 46.37
N ASN A 1042 -29.51 26.56 45.84
CA ASN A 1042 -29.49 25.17 45.40
C ASN A 1042 -29.22 25.09 43.89
N SER A 1043 -28.28 24.23 43.50
CA SER A 1043 -27.96 23.97 42.10
C SER A 1043 -29.06 23.16 41.43
N SER A 1044 -29.27 23.40 40.14
CA SER A 1044 -30.04 22.49 39.29
C SER A 1044 -29.08 21.57 38.57
N LEU A 1045 -29.37 20.28 38.64
CA LEU A 1045 -28.51 19.19 38.20
C LEU A 1045 -29.24 18.38 37.12
N GLY A 1046 -29.17 17.06 37.14
CA GLY A 1046 -29.65 16.18 36.09
C GLY A 1046 -31.09 16.46 35.67
N LEU A 1047 -31.36 16.35 34.37
CA LEU A 1047 -32.66 16.61 33.77
C LEU A 1047 -33.01 15.59 32.69
N VAL A 1048 -34.31 15.25 32.60
CA VAL A 1048 -34.86 14.29 31.63
C VAL A 1048 -36.23 14.73 31.10
N VAL A 1049 -36.50 14.41 29.83
CA VAL A 1049 -37.72 14.78 29.09
C VAL A 1049 -38.68 13.60 29.05
N ASP A 1050 -39.80 13.70 29.79
CA ASP A 1050 -40.91 12.73 29.75
C ASP A 1050 -41.90 13.18 28.67
N ARG A 1051 -41.50 12.93 27.41
CA ARG A 1051 -42.28 13.27 26.20
C ARG A 1051 -43.73 12.75 26.25
N PRO A 1052 -44.05 11.51 26.71
CA PRO A 1052 -45.43 11.02 26.82
C PRO A 1052 -46.34 11.84 27.75
N ARG A 1053 -45.78 12.54 28.75
CA ARG A 1053 -46.50 13.45 29.65
C ARG A 1053 -46.19 14.93 29.40
N ASN A 1054 -45.49 15.22 28.30
CA ASN A 1054 -45.10 16.55 27.85
C ASN A 1054 -44.44 17.42 28.94
N ARG A 1055 -43.58 16.82 29.77
CA ARG A 1055 -42.94 17.47 30.92
C ARG A 1055 -41.43 17.24 30.96
N MET A 1056 -40.72 18.16 31.60
CA MET A 1056 -39.34 17.96 32.05
C MET A 1056 -39.35 17.58 33.53
N ILE A 1057 -38.47 16.65 33.92
CA ILE A 1057 -38.09 16.39 35.31
C ILE A 1057 -36.67 16.97 35.54
N LEU A 1058 -36.47 17.65 36.67
CA LEU A 1058 -35.23 18.36 37.02
C LEU A 1058 -34.82 18.09 38.47
N VAL A 1059 -33.56 17.72 38.70
CA VAL A 1059 -32.98 17.52 40.03
C VAL A 1059 -32.46 18.84 40.61
N ILE A 1060 -32.61 19.02 41.93
CA ILE A 1060 -32.21 20.23 42.67
C ILE A 1060 -31.51 19.81 43.96
N ALA A 1061 -30.29 20.28 44.23
CA ALA A 1061 -29.56 19.93 45.45
C ALA A 1061 -28.63 21.03 46.01
N ASP A 1062 -28.34 20.93 47.31
CA ASP A 1062 -27.34 21.74 48.01
C ASP A 1062 -25.95 21.11 47.86
N VAL A 1063 -25.23 21.48 46.80
CA VAL A 1063 -23.86 21.00 46.50
C VAL A 1063 -22.89 21.21 47.66
N MET A 1064 -22.97 22.36 48.33
CA MET A 1064 -21.97 22.78 49.32
C MET A 1064 -22.20 22.16 50.71
N GLY A 1065 -23.46 22.03 51.14
CA GLY A 1065 -23.81 21.49 52.46
C GLY A 1065 -24.20 20.00 52.44
N ASN A 1066 -24.77 19.53 51.34
CA ASN A 1066 -25.46 18.23 51.19
C ASN A 1066 -26.64 18.10 52.19
N LYS A 1067 -27.38 19.21 52.41
CA LYS A 1067 -28.50 19.32 53.38
C LYS A 1067 -29.89 19.45 52.75
N TYR A 1068 -29.97 19.46 51.43
CA TYR A 1068 -31.23 19.54 50.71
C TYR A 1068 -31.10 18.80 49.39
N SER A 1069 -32.13 18.05 49.04
CA SER A 1069 -32.29 17.44 47.72
C SER A 1069 -33.77 17.40 47.38
N ALA A 1070 -34.11 17.67 46.13
CA ALA A 1070 -35.47 17.66 45.62
C ALA A 1070 -35.49 17.29 44.14
N VAL A 1071 -36.67 16.92 43.64
CA VAL A 1071 -36.94 16.77 42.21
C VAL A 1071 -38.19 17.57 41.86
N ALA A 1072 -38.12 18.33 40.77
CA ALA A 1072 -39.20 19.17 40.27
C ALA A 1072 -39.68 18.67 38.90
N ALA A 1073 -40.94 18.94 38.58
CA ALA A 1073 -41.51 18.69 37.26
C ALA A 1073 -42.10 19.98 36.67
N TYR A 1074 -41.91 20.20 35.38
CA TYR A 1074 -42.38 21.40 34.65
C TYR A 1074 -43.05 21.00 33.33
N ASP A 1075 -44.16 21.65 32.95
CA ASP A 1075 -44.76 21.47 31.62
C ASP A 1075 -43.83 22.02 30.53
N LEU A 1076 -43.62 21.28 29.43
CA LEU A 1076 -42.71 21.71 28.34
C LEU A 1076 -43.27 22.88 27.50
N THR A 1077 -44.56 23.16 27.59
CA THR A 1077 -45.25 24.19 26.79
C THR A 1077 -45.34 25.51 27.53
N THR A 1078 -45.78 25.47 28.79
CA THR A 1078 -46.00 26.67 29.61
C THR A 1078 -44.88 26.97 30.60
N TRP A 1079 -44.07 25.96 30.92
CA TRP A 1079 -43.08 25.98 32.01
C TRP A 1079 -43.66 26.16 33.42
N ASP A 1080 -44.96 25.93 33.60
CA ASP A 1080 -45.57 25.85 34.93
C ASP A 1080 -44.99 24.65 35.70
N GLN A 1081 -44.67 24.86 36.99
CA GLN A 1081 -44.19 23.80 37.87
C GLN A 1081 -45.35 22.87 38.27
N LEU A 1082 -45.33 21.65 37.75
CA LEU A 1082 -46.32 20.61 38.02
C LEU A 1082 -46.22 20.07 39.46
N PHE A 1083 -44.99 19.84 39.95
CA PHE A 1083 -44.73 19.51 41.35
C PHE A 1083 -43.28 19.84 41.76
N LEU A 1084 -43.04 19.86 43.08
CA LEU A 1084 -41.71 19.87 43.70
C LEU A 1084 -41.74 18.87 44.87
N THR A 1085 -40.91 17.83 44.78
CA THR A 1085 -40.83 16.75 45.77
C THR A 1085 -39.52 16.85 46.52
N GLN A 1086 -39.57 17.14 47.82
CA GLN A 1086 -38.38 17.10 48.68
C GLN A 1086 -37.96 15.64 48.92
N LEU A 1087 -36.69 15.33 48.62
CA LEU A 1087 -36.05 14.02 48.76
C LEU A 1087 -35.20 13.92 50.06
N SER A 1088 -34.70 15.07 50.54
CA SER A 1088 -34.05 15.25 51.85
C SER A 1088 -34.09 16.72 52.28
N GLY A 1089 -34.02 16.97 53.59
CA GLY A 1089 -33.88 18.28 54.21
C GLY A 1089 -32.85 18.31 55.35
N PRO A 1090 -32.75 19.44 56.09
CA PRO A 1090 -31.63 19.68 57.01
C PRO A 1090 -31.53 18.76 58.24
N GLU A 1091 -32.59 17.99 58.54
CA GLU A 1091 -32.66 17.01 59.64
C GLU A 1091 -32.37 15.57 59.18
N ASP A 1092 -32.26 15.32 57.87
CA ASP A 1092 -32.12 13.97 57.27
C ASP A 1092 -30.65 13.50 57.16
N GLU A 1093 -30.45 12.24 56.72
CA GLU A 1093 -29.12 11.76 56.31
C GLU A 1093 -28.56 12.61 55.14
N LYS A 1094 -27.28 12.99 55.21
CA LYS A 1094 -26.63 13.79 54.16
C LYS A 1094 -26.78 13.10 52.80
N ALA A 1095 -27.35 13.84 51.86
CA ALA A 1095 -27.82 13.34 50.59
C ALA A 1095 -27.50 14.36 49.50
N PHE A 1096 -27.20 13.86 48.31
CA PHE A 1096 -26.95 14.67 47.12
C PHE A 1096 -27.63 14.01 45.93
N ALA A 1097 -28.86 14.46 45.65
CA ALA A 1097 -29.55 14.10 44.42
C ALA A 1097 -28.82 14.72 43.21
N ASP A 1098 -28.49 13.91 42.21
CA ASP A 1098 -27.62 14.31 41.09
C ASP A 1098 -28.34 14.10 39.74
N ASP A 1099 -28.45 12.86 39.25
CA ASP A 1099 -29.01 12.52 37.93
C ASP A 1099 -30.36 11.78 38.00
N VAL A 1100 -31.12 11.78 36.90
CA VAL A 1100 -32.52 11.29 36.87
C VAL A 1100 -32.94 10.56 35.58
N ALA A 1101 -33.62 9.42 35.76
CA ALA A 1101 -34.32 8.68 34.70
C ALA A 1101 -35.82 8.56 34.96
N VAL A 1102 -36.62 8.28 33.93
CA VAL A 1102 -38.08 8.09 34.02
C VAL A 1102 -38.50 6.78 33.34
N ASP A 1103 -39.44 6.05 33.94
CA ASP A 1103 -40.06 4.84 33.35
C ASP A 1103 -41.32 5.15 32.50
N PRO A 1104 -41.82 4.22 31.67
CA PRO A 1104 -43.01 4.43 30.84
C PRO A 1104 -44.25 4.82 31.64
N GLU A 1105 -44.37 4.37 32.89
CA GLU A 1105 -45.43 4.70 33.84
C GLU A 1105 -45.33 6.15 34.38
N GLY A 1106 -44.17 6.79 34.24
CA GLY A 1106 -43.91 8.19 34.60
C GLY A 1106 -43.30 8.36 35.99
N ASN A 1107 -42.81 7.30 36.61
CA ASN A 1107 -42.06 7.39 37.86
C ASN A 1107 -40.64 7.88 37.55
N SER A 1108 -40.15 8.82 38.35
CA SER A 1108 -38.78 9.33 38.30
C SER A 1108 -37.87 8.57 39.26
N TYR A 1109 -36.67 8.24 38.82
CA TYR A 1109 -35.64 7.56 39.61
C TYR A 1109 -34.43 8.48 39.70
N ILE A 1110 -34.10 8.91 40.91
CA ILE A 1110 -33.07 9.92 41.18
C ILE A 1110 -31.95 9.28 41.99
N THR A 1111 -30.70 9.45 41.57
CA THR A 1111 -29.53 8.90 42.27
C THR A 1111 -29.07 9.80 43.41
N ASP A 1112 -28.61 9.18 44.51
CA ASP A 1112 -27.93 9.88 45.61
C ASP A 1112 -26.43 9.58 45.58
N THR A 1113 -25.66 10.54 45.09
CA THR A 1113 -24.20 10.46 44.97
C THR A 1113 -23.50 10.62 46.31
N LYS A 1114 -24.23 10.90 47.41
CA LYS A 1114 -23.67 10.92 48.76
C LYS A 1114 -24.06 9.75 49.65
N ALA A 1115 -25.28 9.25 49.56
CA ALA A 1115 -25.76 8.14 50.38
C ALA A 1115 -25.92 6.80 49.63
N ASN A 1116 -25.51 6.73 48.36
CA ASN A 1116 -25.47 5.50 47.54
C ASN A 1116 -26.82 4.75 47.53
N LYS A 1117 -27.89 5.51 47.24
CA LYS A 1117 -29.29 5.07 47.16
C LYS A 1117 -29.96 5.65 45.91
N ILE A 1118 -31.15 5.16 45.57
CA ILE A 1118 -31.98 5.71 44.49
C ILE A 1118 -33.37 5.99 45.06
N TRP A 1119 -33.88 7.22 44.95
CA TRP A 1119 -35.28 7.51 45.28
C TRP A 1119 -36.18 7.20 44.08
N LYS A 1120 -37.38 6.65 44.32
CA LYS A 1120 -38.44 6.54 43.33
C LYS A 1120 -39.56 7.51 43.67
N VAL A 1121 -39.83 8.47 42.80
CA VAL A 1121 -40.94 9.42 42.88
C VAL A 1121 -42.00 9.05 41.84
N GLY A 1122 -43.26 9.01 42.23
CA GLY A 1122 -44.38 8.67 41.37
C GLY A 1122 -44.72 9.78 40.36
N ALA A 1123 -45.61 9.45 39.43
CA ALA A 1123 -45.92 10.35 38.32
C ALA A 1123 -46.58 11.68 38.74
N ASN A 1124 -47.06 11.81 39.97
CA ASN A 1124 -47.72 13.01 40.50
C ASN A 1124 -46.87 13.75 41.56
N GLY A 1125 -45.60 13.36 41.74
CA GLY A 1125 -44.67 13.97 42.72
C GLY A 1125 -44.68 13.32 44.10
N GLU A 1126 -45.36 12.19 44.28
CA GLU A 1126 -45.37 11.42 45.51
C GLU A 1126 -44.05 10.62 45.69
N LEU A 1127 -43.33 10.78 46.80
CA LEU A 1127 -42.17 9.93 47.08
C LEU A 1127 -42.64 8.52 47.45
N LEU A 1128 -42.43 7.55 46.55
CA LEU A 1128 -42.97 6.19 46.69
C LEU A 1128 -42.13 5.34 47.63
N TYR A 1129 -40.82 5.22 47.36
CA TYR A 1129 -39.86 4.49 48.19
C TYR A 1129 -38.40 4.80 47.80
N THR A 1130 -37.45 4.10 48.41
CA THR A 1130 -36.01 4.23 48.15
C THR A 1130 -35.38 2.85 47.94
N ILE A 1131 -34.66 2.67 46.84
CA ILE A 1131 -33.86 1.48 46.54
C ILE A 1131 -32.50 1.67 47.24
N LYS A 1132 -32.14 0.73 48.12
CA LYS A 1132 -30.82 0.64 48.76
C LYS A 1132 -30.25 -0.77 48.55
N SER A 1133 -28.96 -0.88 48.23
CA SER A 1133 -28.28 -2.17 48.06
C SER A 1133 -26.85 -2.10 48.61
N PRO A 1134 -26.35 -3.14 49.33
CA PRO A 1134 -24.96 -3.21 49.74
C PRO A 1134 -23.95 -3.15 48.59
N LEU A 1135 -24.37 -3.48 47.36
CA LEU A 1135 -23.51 -3.42 46.17
C LEU A 1135 -23.20 -1.97 45.75
N PHE A 1136 -24.06 -1.00 46.09
CA PHE A 1136 -23.85 0.41 45.79
C PHE A 1136 -22.76 1.05 46.65
N VAL A 1137 -22.27 0.37 47.69
CA VAL A 1137 -21.28 0.87 48.66
C VAL A 1137 -19.99 0.03 48.55
N PRO A 1138 -18.97 0.50 47.80
CA PRO A 1138 -17.66 -0.15 47.77
C PRO A 1138 -17.03 -0.23 49.16
N LYS A 1139 -16.23 -1.27 49.40
CA LYS A 1139 -15.59 -1.52 50.71
C LYS A 1139 -14.58 -0.45 51.08
N GLU A 1140 -13.94 0.14 50.07
CA GLU A 1140 -12.91 1.14 50.22
C GLU A 1140 -13.55 2.53 50.37
N TRP A 1141 -13.34 3.15 51.53
CA TRP A 1141 -14.02 4.39 51.92
C TRP A 1141 -13.83 5.55 50.91
N TYR A 1142 -12.69 5.61 50.22
CA TYR A 1142 -12.37 6.69 49.28
C TYR A 1142 -13.20 6.65 48.00
N TYR A 1143 -13.72 5.48 47.58
CA TYR A 1143 -14.70 5.43 46.48
C TYR A 1143 -16.03 6.06 46.88
N ASN A 1144 -16.39 6.04 48.17
CA ASN A 1144 -17.63 6.64 48.70
C ASN A 1144 -17.53 8.17 48.89
N LEU A 1145 -16.53 8.83 48.29
CA LEU A 1145 -16.45 10.29 48.23
C LEU A 1145 -17.47 10.87 47.22
N VAL A 1146 -17.60 10.23 46.04
CA VAL A 1146 -18.57 10.54 44.97
C VAL A 1146 -19.17 9.20 44.46
N GLY A 1147 -20.43 8.99 44.81
CA GLY A 1147 -21.19 7.73 44.78
C GLY A 1147 -21.78 7.31 43.43
N LEU A 1148 -22.97 6.69 43.50
CA LEU A 1148 -23.90 6.52 42.37
C LEU A 1148 -24.18 7.88 41.72
N ASN A 1149 -24.00 8.02 40.41
CA ASN A 1149 -24.35 9.24 39.70
C ASN A 1149 -25.21 8.90 38.48
N GLY A 1150 -24.65 8.77 37.28
CA GLY A 1150 -25.44 8.66 36.06
C GLY A 1150 -26.43 7.49 36.06
N ILE A 1151 -27.66 7.75 35.60
CA ILE A 1151 -28.78 6.80 35.65
C ILE A 1151 -29.60 6.84 34.35
N VAL A 1152 -29.95 5.66 33.83
CA VAL A 1152 -30.85 5.57 32.66
C VAL A 1152 -31.80 4.38 32.78
N TYR A 1153 -33.06 4.58 32.34
CA TYR A 1153 -34.06 3.52 32.27
C TYR A 1153 -33.95 2.76 30.94
N HIS A 1154 -33.93 1.43 31.01
CA HIS A 1154 -33.89 0.54 29.86
C HIS A 1154 -35.30 0.04 29.52
N PRO A 1155 -35.74 0.05 28.24
CA PRO A 1155 -37.06 -0.45 27.80
C PRO A 1155 -37.42 -1.91 28.14
N ASN A 1156 -36.51 -2.64 28.79
CA ASN A 1156 -36.69 -4.04 29.23
C ASN A 1156 -37.02 -4.13 30.74
N GLY A 1157 -37.41 -3.02 31.39
CA GLY A 1157 -37.88 -3.00 32.77
C GLY A 1157 -36.78 -2.92 33.85
N TYR A 1158 -35.65 -2.26 33.56
CA TYR A 1158 -34.56 -2.10 34.52
C TYR A 1158 -33.83 -0.76 34.37
N LEU A 1159 -33.20 -0.30 35.45
CA LEU A 1159 -32.24 0.81 35.40
C LEU A 1159 -30.84 0.29 35.10
N LEU A 1160 -30.03 1.11 34.42
CA LEU A 1160 -28.58 1.08 34.50
C LEU A 1160 -28.12 2.29 35.32
N VAL A 1161 -27.17 2.08 36.24
CA VAL A 1161 -26.66 3.13 37.15
C VAL A 1161 -25.15 2.99 37.31
N VAL A 1162 -24.38 4.05 37.08
CA VAL A 1162 -22.92 4.05 37.27
C VAL A 1162 -22.51 4.65 38.61
N HIS A 1163 -21.41 4.18 39.18
CA HIS A 1163 -20.80 4.75 40.38
C HIS A 1163 -19.46 5.41 40.05
N THR A 1164 -19.42 6.73 40.21
CA THR A 1164 -18.37 7.65 39.76
C THR A 1164 -16.96 7.17 40.05
N LEU A 1165 -16.55 7.07 41.33
CA LEU A 1165 -15.15 6.78 41.65
C LEU A 1165 -14.77 5.30 41.54
N SER A 1166 -15.72 4.37 41.67
CA SER A 1166 -15.42 2.94 41.56
C SER A 1166 -15.46 2.42 40.11
N GLY A 1167 -16.17 3.11 39.21
CA GLY A 1167 -16.37 2.69 37.82
C GLY A 1167 -17.23 1.45 37.65
N ASN A 1168 -17.96 1.03 38.69
CA ASN A 1168 -18.92 -0.05 38.61
C ASN A 1168 -20.21 0.43 37.92
N LEU A 1169 -20.73 -0.40 37.02
CA LEU A 1169 -22.06 -0.25 36.44
C LEU A 1169 -23.00 -1.28 37.07
N PHE A 1170 -24.17 -0.85 37.52
CA PHE A 1170 -25.19 -1.68 38.14
C PHE A 1170 -26.43 -1.78 37.26
N LYS A 1171 -27.05 -2.96 37.25
CA LYS A 1171 -28.39 -3.20 36.71
C LYS A 1171 -29.36 -3.33 37.89
N VAL A 1172 -30.50 -2.64 37.84
CA VAL A 1172 -31.54 -2.67 38.89
C VAL A 1172 -32.87 -3.14 38.29
N GLU A 1173 -33.32 -4.34 38.62
CA GLU A 1173 -34.52 -4.99 38.06
C GLU A 1173 -35.81 -4.45 38.70
N ILE A 1174 -36.39 -3.40 38.11
CA ILE A 1174 -37.56 -2.70 38.65
C ILE A 1174 -38.76 -3.63 38.78
N GLY A 1175 -39.39 -3.63 39.95
CA GLY A 1175 -40.60 -4.40 40.23
C GLY A 1175 -40.38 -5.90 40.46
N LYS A 1176 -39.14 -6.41 40.33
CA LYS A 1176 -38.75 -7.79 40.69
C LYS A 1176 -38.07 -7.83 42.07
N GLY A 1177 -38.57 -7.03 43.01
CA GLY A 1177 -37.92 -6.79 44.30
C GLY A 1177 -36.68 -5.90 44.21
N ASP A 1178 -36.56 -5.13 43.12
CA ASP A 1178 -35.49 -4.16 42.84
C ASP A 1178 -34.07 -4.74 43.00
N GLU A 1179 -33.90 -5.96 42.50
CA GLU A 1179 -32.66 -6.73 42.56
C GLU A 1179 -31.52 -6.01 41.82
N VAL A 1180 -30.41 -5.78 42.54
CA VAL A 1180 -29.22 -5.11 42.01
C VAL A 1180 -28.16 -6.13 41.62
N LYS A 1181 -27.62 -6.00 40.40
CA LYS A 1181 -26.53 -6.83 39.85
C LYS A 1181 -25.40 -5.96 39.31
N VAL A 1182 -24.14 -6.35 39.53
CA VAL A 1182 -22.99 -5.69 38.89
C VAL A 1182 -22.89 -6.16 37.43
N VAL A 1183 -22.78 -5.22 36.50
CA VAL A 1183 -22.59 -5.49 35.07
C VAL A 1183 -21.09 -5.70 34.82
N LYS A 1184 -20.73 -6.82 34.18
CA LYS A 1184 -19.34 -7.09 33.79
C LYS A 1184 -18.98 -6.26 32.55
N ILE A 1185 -18.18 -5.22 32.74
CA ILE A 1185 -17.63 -4.40 31.65
C ILE A 1185 -16.43 -5.12 31.03
N ILE A 1186 -16.32 -5.08 29.70
CA ILE A 1186 -15.16 -5.59 28.94
C ILE A 1186 -14.48 -4.38 28.28
N GLY A 1187 -13.21 -4.13 28.61
CA GLY A 1187 -12.45 -2.97 28.13
C GLY A 1187 -12.05 -2.02 29.26
N SER A 1188 -12.00 -0.71 28.95
CA SER A 1188 -11.57 0.33 29.89
C SER A 1188 -12.61 0.62 30.99
N SER A 1189 -12.14 0.86 32.22
CA SER A 1189 -13.00 1.15 33.38
C SER A 1189 -13.85 2.43 33.23
N LEU A 1190 -15.05 2.42 33.82
CA LEU A 1190 -15.92 3.59 33.94
C LEU A 1190 -15.60 4.49 35.16
N ILE A 1191 -14.37 4.43 35.71
CA ILE A 1191 -13.95 5.42 36.73
C ILE A 1191 -14.11 6.85 36.19
N PHE A 1192 -14.61 7.74 37.05
CA PHE A 1192 -15.22 9.04 36.74
C PHE A 1192 -16.45 8.94 35.83
N GLY A 1193 -17.27 7.91 36.01
CA GLY A 1193 -18.54 7.73 35.29
C GLY A 1193 -19.63 8.60 35.88
N ASP A 1194 -20.16 9.48 35.05
CA ASP A 1194 -21.18 10.48 35.35
C ASP A 1194 -22.45 10.10 34.54
N GLY A 1195 -23.31 11.06 34.19
CA GLY A 1195 -24.55 10.90 33.42
C GLY A 1195 -24.55 9.76 32.38
N LEU A 1196 -25.68 9.03 32.29
CA LEU A 1196 -25.88 7.91 31.36
C LEU A 1196 -26.93 8.25 30.29
N GLU A 1197 -26.73 7.76 29.06
CA GLU A 1197 -27.69 7.94 27.97
C GLU A 1197 -27.81 6.66 27.12
N LEU A 1198 -29.05 6.22 26.85
CA LEU A 1198 -29.31 5.01 26.10
C LEU A 1198 -29.26 5.28 24.58
N LEU A 1199 -28.20 4.85 23.93
CA LEU A 1199 -27.96 5.06 22.49
C LEU A 1199 -28.74 4.07 21.62
N SER A 1200 -29.02 2.87 22.14
CA SER A 1200 -29.90 1.87 21.52
C SER A 1200 -30.39 0.87 22.57
N HIS A 1201 -31.27 -0.07 22.19
CA HIS A 1201 -31.68 -1.18 23.06
C HIS A 1201 -30.53 -2.12 23.52
N GLU A 1202 -29.30 -1.90 23.02
CA GLU A 1202 -28.11 -2.71 23.31
C GLU A 1202 -26.89 -1.84 23.71
N ALA A 1203 -26.98 -0.51 23.61
CA ALA A 1203 -25.85 0.41 23.79
C ALA A 1203 -26.18 1.59 24.71
N CYS A 1204 -25.27 1.89 25.64
CA CYS A 1204 -25.39 2.99 26.60
C CYS A 1204 -24.09 3.82 26.61
N GLY A 1205 -24.20 5.13 26.48
CA GLY A 1205 -23.13 6.10 26.66
C GLY A 1205 -22.99 6.52 28.13
N CYS A 1206 -21.78 6.90 28.52
CA CYS A 1206 -21.47 7.38 29.87
C CYS A 1206 -20.53 8.59 29.78
N TRP A 1207 -20.92 9.70 30.40
CA TRP A 1207 -20.15 10.94 30.45
C TRP A 1207 -19.02 10.84 31.50
N LYS A 1208 -17.97 11.65 31.34
CA LYS A 1208 -16.82 11.68 32.27
C LYS A 1208 -16.29 13.12 32.50
N PRO A 1209 -16.51 13.74 33.67
CA PRO A 1209 -16.23 15.17 33.89
C PRO A 1209 -14.74 15.52 33.86
N PHE A 1210 -13.84 14.53 34.03
CA PHE A 1210 -12.39 14.74 33.92
C PHE A 1210 -11.84 14.53 32.49
N LYS A 1211 -12.71 14.45 31.46
CA LYS A 1211 -12.25 14.42 30.06
C LYS A 1211 -13.19 15.05 29.03
N THR A 1212 -14.15 15.87 29.45
CA THR A 1212 -15.01 16.65 28.54
C THR A 1212 -15.21 18.07 29.08
N SER A 1213 -14.83 19.07 28.30
CA SER A 1213 -15.35 20.43 28.47
C SER A 1213 -16.59 20.58 27.58
N GLY A 1214 -17.60 21.32 28.05
CA GLY A 1214 -18.93 21.29 27.44
C GLY A 1214 -19.06 22.09 26.15
N LYS A 1215 -19.37 21.39 25.04
CA LYS A 1215 -20.10 21.87 23.85
C LYS A 1215 -20.96 20.70 23.31
N LEU A 1216 -22.07 21.05 22.65
CA LEU A 1216 -23.02 20.12 21.99
C LEU A 1216 -22.59 19.85 20.55
#